data_AF-A0A2M8CIY6-F1
#
_entry.id   AF-A0A2M8CIY6-F1
#
_cell.length_a   1.000
_cell.length_b   1.000
_cell.length_c   1.000
_cell.angle_alpha   90.00
_cell.angle_beta   90.00
_cell.angle_gamma   90.00
#
_symmetry.space_group_name_H-M   'P 1'
#
loop_
_entity.id
_entity.type
_entity.pdbx_description
1 polymer ?
#
loop_
_entity_poly.entity_id
_entity_poly.type
_entity_poly.pdbx_seq_one_letter_code
_entity_poly.pdbx_strand_id
1 'polypeptide(L)'
;MDYPPDIFHPDLASKINPPFNPLSGYVYRHMYEHSEPDHGTAIASFVAGETTETNGIPNGKLASIGFNSNMICYNFDGTPQINLGVHASTVMKAEVITISNTFSDFNTSNPNSTQKAAILEILDNGTIVVMGAGNSPTYTQLDPYFDEIIIVSGTDSTDHFGVLNSLGEPASFSHYPSVDLCAPGYKMYGANNTWRHEYVIDSITQDTIAILDSIPNWNLYPGWNSGTSFSAPIVAGVAALIKSINNCLKARDVEAILKNTTDPIADEIDFHGEIGTGRVNAYKAVKLAYESYRFQNYTIHSGQDIVWNNPHYVDTLYVEPNGRLTINANCFFNYRGEVFIDTMALLTVNNATLTTTCSNIWNGIEVWGNKSASQYYDTNFNYVQGRLILNGVTLENAHEAVSLWKDGDFNSTGGYVIATNSVFKNNRRAVAFMSYHNFNPSTLTPDRNFSRFVNCEFVVDDDYFCDSPFHGMVSLWDVEGVSFTGCDFTNNSESIFSSSGSLINDSLSGFGVLSVDGGFNISSFCYSQYSPCPPENVDSSRFLRLEYGIHSINTNSQNTIAVKSTVFDKNITGIYTSALMQPTIIFNTFNVNAVDTTSNHIYGGVYLDNTTGYIIEENVFKDHQQPSGPFPPPAIKSVGLCVNNSGSDDNFVYNNRFENLYVGVLAQNHNRSNDLFGDRGLEIKCNEFFNIQFDIAVTADEPELRTSGIKGNQGSDGDNLTDPAGNIFSPYIEVPIAEAWDIYTETYNTINYWYHASQGIYDLKPDSVTPFLVKVYGNYSTGSYIKDGACPSNFTGGGGIGLLQDMVAENDFKADSVSGLLSLLVDGGDTEGTNTDITTAMPDQTMDVRADLLGKSPYLSDTVM
;
A
#
# COMPACT_ATOMS: atom_id res chain seq x y z
N MET A 1 18.52 -3.95 30.95
CA MET A 1 17.94 -3.12 32.02
C MET A 1 18.60 -3.57 33.31
N ASP A 2 19.38 -2.69 33.94
CA ASP A 2 20.22 -3.01 35.11
C ASP A 2 20.63 -1.71 35.84
N TYR A 3 21.50 -1.81 36.83
CA TYR A 3 22.21 -0.66 37.36
C TYR A 3 23.01 0.08 36.27
N PRO A 4 23.33 1.38 36.46
CA PRO A 4 24.02 2.17 35.46
C PRO A 4 25.43 1.62 35.18
N PRO A 5 25.81 1.45 33.90
CA PRO A 5 27.15 1.02 33.55
C PRO A 5 28.15 2.19 33.59
N ASP A 6 29.43 1.85 33.73
CA ASP A 6 30.54 2.76 33.48
C ASP A 6 30.75 2.95 31.97
N ILE A 7 30.21 4.07 31.46
CA ILE A 7 30.34 4.46 30.06
C ILE A 7 31.77 4.86 29.65
N PHE A 8 32.71 4.97 30.58
CA PHE A 8 34.12 5.26 30.30
C PHE A 8 35.00 4.02 30.26
N HIS A 9 34.44 2.85 30.60
CA HIS A 9 35.19 1.61 30.51
C HIS A 9 35.67 1.37 29.07
N PRO A 10 36.93 0.97 28.83
CA PRO A 10 37.46 0.83 27.47
C PRO A 10 36.65 -0.11 26.57
N ASP A 11 36.08 -1.18 27.12
CA ASP A 11 35.18 -2.08 26.36
C ASP A 11 33.75 -1.54 26.15
N LEU A 12 33.37 -0.39 26.71
CA LEU A 12 31.99 0.13 26.66
C LEU A 12 31.87 1.53 26.05
N ALA A 13 32.96 2.29 26.00
CA ALA A 13 32.97 3.70 25.62
C ALA A 13 32.39 4.00 24.23
N SER A 14 32.42 3.03 23.31
CA SER A 14 31.88 3.14 21.94
C SER A 14 30.49 2.52 21.75
N LYS A 15 29.92 1.90 22.79
CA LYS A 15 28.76 0.99 22.64
C LYS A 15 27.45 1.53 23.18
N ILE A 16 27.50 2.47 24.13
CA ILE A 16 26.32 2.94 24.84
C ILE A 16 25.81 4.23 24.18
N ASN A 17 24.63 4.14 23.54
CA ASN A 17 23.99 5.26 22.86
C ASN A 17 22.47 5.19 23.06
N PRO A 18 21.84 6.22 23.68
CA PRO A 18 22.44 7.45 24.21
C PRO A 18 23.28 7.22 25.49
N PRO A 19 24.25 8.10 25.81
CA PRO A 19 25.08 8.03 27.02
C PRO A 19 24.34 8.49 28.29
N PHE A 20 23.01 8.36 28.31
CA PHE A 20 22.12 8.75 29.41
C PHE A 20 20.89 7.85 29.42
N ASN A 21 20.15 7.82 30.54
CA ASN A 21 18.88 7.13 30.65
C ASN A 21 17.86 7.82 29.73
N PRO A 22 17.37 7.18 28.66
CA PRO A 22 16.54 7.84 27.66
C PRO A 22 15.15 8.23 28.20
N LEU A 23 14.68 7.61 29.29
CA LEU A 23 13.39 7.95 29.90
C LEU A 23 13.50 9.12 30.88
N SER A 24 14.48 9.10 31.77
CA SER A 24 14.64 10.13 32.82
C SER A 24 15.59 11.27 32.45
N GLY A 25 16.36 11.13 31.37
CA GLY A 25 17.37 12.11 30.92
C GLY A 25 18.62 12.15 31.79
N TYR A 26 18.74 11.28 32.80
CA TYR A 26 19.91 11.24 33.68
C TYR A 26 21.13 10.71 32.96
N VAL A 27 22.18 11.53 32.87
CA VAL A 27 23.49 11.12 32.35
C VAL A 27 24.05 10.01 33.22
N TYR A 28 24.56 8.94 32.60
CA TYR A 28 25.32 7.92 33.31
C TYR A 28 26.61 8.54 33.84
N ARG A 29 26.61 8.88 35.13
CA ARG A 29 27.79 9.38 35.84
C ARG A 29 28.41 8.25 36.65
N HIS A 30 29.66 8.43 37.08
CA HIS A 30 30.18 7.72 38.23
C HIS A 30 29.26 7.96 39.43
N MET A 31 28.36 7.04 39.71
CA MET A 31 27.44 7.16 40.84
C MET A 31 28.00 6.41 42.03
N TYR A 32 28.25 7.17 43.08
CA TYR A 32 28.74 6.76 44.38
C TYR A 32 27.64 6.14 45.28
N GLU A 33 26.37 6.15 44.86
CA GLU A 33 25.23 5.98 45.79
C GLU A 33 24.61 4.57 45.87
N HIS A 34 25.11 3.57 45.14
CA HIS A 34 24.59 2.20 45.24
C HIS A 34 25.69 1.19 45.54
N SER A 35 25.36 0.10 46.24
CA SER A 35 26.29 -0.92 46.72
C SER A 35 26.69 -1.96 45.66
N GLU A 36 26.18 -1.86 44.43
CA GLU A 36 26.35 -2.85 43.35
C GLU A 36 26.70 -2.29 41.94
N PRO A 37 27.36 -1.12 41.76
CA PRO A 37 27.53 -0.52 40.43
C PRO A 37 28.56 -1.27 39.56
N ASP A 38 29.26 -2.28 40.10
CA ASP A 38 30.09 -3.20 39.32
C ASP A 38 29.23 -4.16 38.49
N HIS A 39 27.96 -4.39 38.87
CA HIS A 39 27.07 -5.33 38.21
C HIS A 39 26.66 -4.87 36.81
N GLY A 40 26.08 -3.66 36.69
CA GLY A 40 25.62 -3.11 35.40
C GLY A 40 26.74 -3.00 34.36
N THR A 41 27.94 -2.62 34.78
CA THR A 41 29.15 -2.60 33.95
C THR A 41 29.55 -3.99 33.46
N ALA A 42 29.53 -4.99 34.34
CA ALA A 42 29.79 -6.37 33.96
C ALA A 42 28.75 -6.89 32.95
N ILE A 43 27.46 -6.67 33.19
CA ILE A 43 26.37 -7.06 32.29
C ILE A 43 26.54 -6.44 30.91
N ALA A 44 26.77 -5.13 30.82
CA ALA A 44 26.99 -4.44 29.55
C ALA A 44 28.15 -5.06 28.75
N SER A 45 29.22 -5.50 29.43
CA SER A 45 30.35 -6.14 28.76
C SER A 45 30.00 -7.52 28.17
N PHE A 46 29.11 -8.29 28.82
CA PHE A 46 28.65 -9.57 28.27
C PHE A 46 27.70 -9.40 27.07
N VAL A 47 26.88 -8.34 27.07
CA VAL A 47 25.94 -8.04 25.96
C VAL A 47 26.67 -7.67 24.68
N ALA A 48 27.46 -6.59 24.70
CA ALA A 48 28.08 -6.04 23.49
C ALA A 48 29.40 -5.31 23.74
N GLY A 49 30.19 -5.75 24.73
CA GLY A 49 31.54 -5.24 24.97
C GLY A 49 32.38 -5.18 23.67
N GLU A 50 33.14 -4.11 23.51
CA GLU A 50 33.88 -3.83 22.29
C GLU A 50 34.84 -4.96 21.93
N THR A 51 34.55 -5.59 20.80
CA THR A 51 35.45 -6.53 20.14
C THR A 51 35.72 -5.99 18.75
N THR A 52 36.96 -6.06 18.28
CA THR A 52 37.29 -5.63 16.93
C THR A 52 37.37 -6.83 15.99
N GLU A 53 37.06 -6.58 14.72
CA GLU A 53 37.33 -7.52 13.64
C GLU A 53 38.80 -7.94 13.60
N THR A 54 39.08 -9.04 12.90
CA THR A 54 40.45 -9.57 12.76
C THR A 54 41.40 -8.48 12.25
N ASN A 55 42.48 -8.21 13.02
CA ASN A 55 43.47 -7.14 12.82
C ASN A 55 43.08 -5.72 13.28
N GLY A 56 41.92 -5.53 13.89
CA GLY A 56 41.60 -4.30 14.61
C GLY A 56 42.34 -4.19 15.95
N ILE A 57 42.43 -2.96 16.47
CA ILE A 57 43.01 -2.69 17.79
C ILE A 57 41.82 -2.38 18.73
N PRO A 58 41.46 -3.29 19.64
CA PRO A 58 40.35 -3.05 20.57
C PRO A 58 40.73 -2.02 21.64
N ASN A 59 39.75 -1.25 22.11
CA ASN A 59 39.93 -0.32 23.21
C ASN A 59 40.17 -1.04 24.56
N GLY A 60 39.49 -2.17 24.81
CA GLY A 60 39.69 -2.99 26.02
C GLY A 60 40.13 -4.42 25.73
N LYS A 61 39.70 -5.38 26.57
CA LYS A 61 40.26 -6.75 26.60
C LYS A 61 39.23 -7.87 26.51
N LEU A 62 37.94 -7.57 26.66
CA LEU A 62 36.90 -8.59 26.62
C LEU A 62 36.48 -8.87 25.18
N ALA A 63 35.98 -10.09 24.96
CA ALA A 63 35.28 -10.44 23.74
C ALA A 63 33.81 -10.67 24.09
N SER A 64 32.90 -10.05 23.35
CA SER A 64 31.47 -10.16 23.56
C SER A 64 30.78 -10.78 22.35
N ILE A 65 29.77 -11.61 22.61
CA ILE A 65 29.04 -12.31 21.55
C ILE A 65 28.20 -11.35 20.71
N GLY A 66 27.67 -10.28 21.31
CA GLY A 66 26.91 -9.24 20.61
C GLY A 66 27.75 -8.02 20.22
N PHE A 67 29.07 -8.16 20.02
CA PHE A 67 30.00 -7.03 19.88
C PHE A 67 29.63 -5.97 18.83
N ASN A 68 28.90 -6.32 17.77
CA ASN A 68 28.47 -5.37 16.73
C ASN A 68 27.10 -4.72 17.02
N SER A 69 26.57 -4.90 18.23
CA SER A 69 25.32 -4.28 18.67
C SER A 69 25.57 -2.95 19.35
N ASN A 70 24.63 -2.02 19.22
CA ASN A 70 24.55 -0.85 20.09
C ASN A 70 23.77 -1.19 21.36
N MET A 71 24.08 -0.52 22.47
CA MET A 71 23.41 -0.72 23.75
C MET A 71 22.66 0.52 24.20
N ILE A 72 21.43 0.30 24.65
CA ILE A 72 20.63 1.26 25.39
C ILE A 72 20.52 0.76 26.82
N CYS A 73 20.93 1.59 27.76
CA CYS A 73 20.84 1.27 29.17
C CYS A 73 19.60 1.92 29.78
N TYR A 74 19.10 1.34 30.87
CA TYR A 74 18.00 1.86 31.66
C TYR A 74 18.31 1.55 33.12
N ASN A 75 18.28 2.57 33.97
CA ASN A 75 18.52 2.46 35.41
C ASN A 75 17.24 2.19 36.19
N PHE A 76 17.35 1.49 37.31
CA PHE A 76 16.29 1.31 38.30
C PHE A 76 16.26 2.50 39.28
N ASP A 77 15.77 3.65 38.81
CA ASP A 77 15.61 4.88 39.59
C ASP A 77 14.28 4.97 40.37
N GLY A 78 13.61 3.84 40.56
CA GLY A 78 12.26 3.74 41.13
C GLY A 78 11.15 3.75 40.09
N THR A 79 11.48 3.93 38.80
CA THR A 79 10.53 3.72 37.70
C THR A 79 10.19 2.23 37.57
N PRO A 80 8.90 1.85 37.44
CA PRO A 80 8.52 0.46 37.22
C PRO A 80 9.21 -0.14 36.00
N GLN A 81 9.88 -1.28 36.17
CA GLN A 81 10.73 -1.86 35.11
C GLN A 81 9.95 -2.18 33.82
N ILE A 82 8.66 -2.51 33.91
CA ILE A 82 7.81 -2.76 32.72
C ILE A 82 7.64 -1.51 31.85
N ASN A 83 7.61 -0.32 32.45
CA ASN A 83 7.52 0.94 31.71
C ASN A 83 8.84 1.21 30.96
N LEU A 84 9.97 0.81 31.57
CA LEU A 84 11.26 0.83 30.88
C LEU A 84 11.23 -0.14 29.68
N GLY A 85 10.65 -1.33 29.87
CA GLY A 85 10.30 -2.33 28.84
C GLY A 85 9.62 -1.72 27.62
N VAL A 86 8.43 -1.15 27.86
CA VAL A 86 7.58 -0.55 26.83
C VAL A 86 8.30 0.63 26.16
N HIS A 87 8.95 1.50 26.92
CA HIS A 87 9.70 2.62 26.33
C HIS A 87 10.87 2.15 25.46
N ALA A 88 11.62 1.14 25.91
CA ALA A 88 12.71 0.55 25.13
C ALA A 88 12.23 -0.04 23.81
N SER A 89 11.13 -0.79 23.83
CA SER A 89 10.55 -1.42 22.65
C SER A 89 9.87 -0.41 21.72
N THR A 90 8.90 0.36 22.22
CA THR A 90 8.02 1.19 21.40
C THR A 90 8.72 2.47 20.92
N VAL A 91 9.48 3.14 21.79
CA VAL A 91 10.10 4.46 21.51
C VAL A 91 11.53 4.30 21.01
N MET A 92 12.36 3.54 21.73
CA MET A 92 13.77 3.39 21.36
C MET A 92 14.01 2.30 20.31
N LYS A 93 12.97 1.55 19.91
CA LYS A 93 13.01 0.46 18.91
C LYS A 93 14.06 -0.59 19.24
N ALA A 94 14.21 -0.93 20.53
CA ALA A 94 15.12 -1.97 20.97
C ALA A 94 14.68 -3.35 20.42
N GLU A 95 15.60 -4.04 19.76
CA GLU A 95 15.33 -5.37 19.18
C GLU A 95 15.43 -6.50 20.22
N VAL A 96 16.31 -6.34 21.20
CA VAL A 96 16.51 -7.30 22.30
C VAL A 96 16.60 -6.54 23.61
N ILE A 97 15.81 -6.95 24.59
CA ILE A 97 15.85 -6.48 25.97
C ILE A 97 16.39 -7.62 26.84
N THR A 98 17.53 -7.40 27.48
CA THR A 98 18.02 -8.29 28.53
C THR A 98 17.76 -7.71 29.92
N ILE A 99 17.35 -8.56 30.85
CA ILE A 99 17.07 -8.22 32.24
C ILE A 99 17.79 -9.24 33.12
N SER A 100 18.65 -8.76 34.00
CA SER A 100 19.51 -9.61 34.83
C SER A 100 18.81 -10.20 36.06
N ASN A 101 17.52 -9.90 36.21
CA ASN A 101 16.55 -10.44 37.17
C ASN A 101 15.21 -10.61 36.41
N THR A 102 14.07 -10.57 37.11
CA THR A 102 12.77 -10.23 36.49
C THR A 102 12.46 -8.75 36.64
N PHE A 103 11.36 -8.34 36.02
CA PHE A 103 10.67 -7.11 36.41
C PHE A 103 10.37 -7.18 37.92
N SER A 104 11.21 -6.59 38.78
CA SER A 104 11.11 -6.80 40.24
C SER A 104 9.79 -6.31 40.84
N ASP A 105 9.11 -5.40 40.15
CA ASP A 105 7.82 -4.82 40.53
C ASP A 105 6.62 -5.63 39.98
N PHE A 106 6.88 -6.85 39.51
CA PHE A 106 5.97 -7.65 38.70
C PHE A 106 5.87 -9.09 39.20
N ASN A 107 4.65 -9.62 39.23
CA ASN A 107 4.44 -11.06 39.34
C ASN A 107 4.38 -11.64 37.93
N THR A 108 5.51 -12.13 37.42
CA THR A 108 5.61 -12.74 36.08
C THR A 108 4.67 -13.93 35.92
N SER A 109 4.39 -14.64 37.02
CA SER A 109 3.56 -15.85 37.02
C SER A 109 2.05 -15.57 37.02
N ASN A 110 1.64 -14.35 37.41
CA ASN A 110 0.23 -13.97 37.40
C ASN A 110 0.04 -12.45 37.18
N PRO A 111 0.27 -11.97 35.95
CA PRO A 111 0.18 -10.55 35.62
C PRO A 111 -1.26 -10.02 35.60
N ASN A 112 -1.45 -8.77 36.03
CA ASN A 112 -2.73 -8.08 35.84
C ASN A 112 -2.95 -7.68 34.36
N SER A 113 -4.16 -7.22 34.02
CA SER A 113 -4.53 -6.90 32.63
C SER A 113 -3.63 -5.84 31.98
N THR A 114 -3.23 -4.81 32.71
CA THR A 114 -2.35 -3.75 32.21
C THR A 114 -0.95 -4.29 31.93
N GLN A 115 -0.44 -5.14 32.80
CA GLN A 115 0.88 -5.75 32.62
C GLN A 115 0.88 -6.77 31.46
N LYS A 116 -0.20 -7.53 31.28
CA LYS A 116 -0.38 -8.41 30.11
C LYS A 116 -0.34 -7.60 28.81
N ALA A 117 -1.06 -6.49 28.76
CA ALA A 117 -1.08 -5.61 27.59
C ALA A 117 0.32 -5.02 27.29
N ALA A 118 1.05 -4.58 28.33
CA ALA A 118 2.40 -4.04 28.15
C ALA A 118 3.40 -5.06 27.60
N ILE A 119 3.36 -6.32 28.06
CA ILE A 119 4.24 -7.37 27.53
C ILE A 119 3.82 -7.76 26.11
N LEU A 120 2.51 -7.88 25.85
CA LEU A 120 2.00 -8.12 24.49
C LEU A 120 2.47 -7.01 23.54
N GLU A 121 2.40 -5.75 23.93
CA GLU A 121 2.91 -4.63 23.12
C GLU A 121 4.42 -4.78 22.82
N ILE A 122 5.24 -5.14 23.82
CA ILE A 122 6.68 -5.37 23.62
C ILE A 122 6.92 -6.52 22.63
N LEU A 123 6.19 -7.63 22.77
CA LEU A 123 6.34 -8.82 21.91
C LEU A 123 5.79 -8.58 20.50
N ASP A 124 4.67 -7.86 20.36
CA ASP A 124 4.04 -7.50 19.09
C ASP A 124 4.89 -6.51 18.29
N ASN A 125 5.68 -5.66 18.97
CA ASN A 125 6.74 -4.86 18.35
C ASN A 125 7.92 -5.70 17.82
N GLY A 126 7.94 -7.01 18.08
CA GLY A 126 9.03 -7.91 17.69
C GLY A 126 10.28 -7.82 18.57
N THR A 127 10.18 -7.21 19.76
CA THR A 127 11.27 -7.13 20.73
C THR A 127 11.42 -8.44 21.48
N ILE A 128 12.63 -9.00 21.49
CA ILE A 128 12.96 -10.23 22.21
C ILE A 128 13.29 -9.90 23.67
N VAL A 129 12.69 -10.62 24.62
CA VAL A 129 12.99 -10.44 26.05
C VAL A 129 13.76 -11.64 26.57
N VAL A 130 14.93 -11.40 27.16
CA VAL A 130 15.80 -12.42 27.75
C VAL A 130 16.01 -12.12 29.24
N MET A 131 15.67 -13.07 30.11
CA MET A 131 15.78 -12.91 31.56
C MET A 131 16.60 -14.01 32.23
N GLY A 132 17.22 -13.68 33.36
CA GLY A 132 17.89 -14.68 34.21
C GLY A 132 16.89 -15.46 35.07
N ALA A 133 17.14 -16.77 35.25
CA ALA A 133 16.29 -17.65 36.07
C ALA A 133 16.36 -17.39 37.59
N GLY A 134 17.29 -16.53 38.05
CA GLY A 134 17.53 -16.23 39.46
C GLY A 134 18.63 -17.09 40.08
N ASN A 135 19.06 -16.75 41.30
CA ASN A 135 20.25 -17.33 41.94
C ASN A 135 19.93 -18.14 43.21
N SER A 136 18.89 -18.99 43.22
CA SER A 136 18.51 -19.82 44.37
C SER A 136 18.09 -21.22 43.92
N PRO A 137 18.28 -22.30 44.71
CA PRO A 137 18.08 -23.67 44.24
C PRO A 137 16.74 -23.93 43.54
N THR A 138 15.65 -23.39 44.08
CA THR A 138 14.32 -23.41 43.44
C THR A 138 13.68 -22.04 43.61
N TYR A 139 13.69 -21.22 42.55
CA TYR A 139 13.13 -19.87 42.55
C TYR A 139 12.00 -19.72 41.52
N THR A 140 10.89 -20.43 41.75
CA THR A 140 9.74 -20.50 40.83
C THR A 140 8.89 -19.21 40.75
N GLN A 141 9.23 -18.16 41.51
CA GLN A 141 8.53 -16.86 41.43
C GLN A 141 8.77 -16.11 40.11
N LEU A 142 9.71 -16.57 39.28
CA LEU A 142 10.11 -15.95 38.01
C LEU A 142 9.57 -16.66 36.77
N ASP A 143 8.59 -17.54 36.93
CA ASP A 143 7.88 -18.19 35.81
C ASP A 143 7.06 -17.14 35.03
N PRO A 144 7.33 -16.86 33.74
CA PRO A 144 6.59 -15.88 32.95
C PRO A 144 5.29 -16.48 32.41
N TYR A 145 4.24 -15.66 32.42
CA TYR A 145 2.96 -16.00 31.80
C TYR A 145 3.02 -16.17 30.27
N PHE A 146 4.04 -15.58 29.62
CA PHE A 146 4.25 -15.64 28.18
C PHE A 146 5.45 -16.53 27.87
N ASP A 147 5.22 -17.61 27.13
CA ASP A 147 6.25 -18.57 26.73
C ASP A 147 7.33 -17.90 25.86
N GLU A 148 7.01 -16.79 25.19
CA GLU A 148 7.95 -16.05 24.31
C GLU A 148 9.07 -15.29 25.06
N ILE A 149 9.05 -15.27 26.40
CA ILE A 149 10.12 -14.69 27.22
C ILE A 149 11.18 -15.75 27.48
N ILE A 150 12.40 -15.51 27.02
CA ILE A 150 13.51 -16.49 27.14
C ILE A 150 14.10 -16.46 28.55
N ILE A 151 14.00 -17.57 29.28
CA ILE A 151 14.56 -17.75 30.61
C ILE A 151 15.90 -18.50 30.55
N VAL A 152 16.92 -17.89 31.14
CA VAL A 152 18.30 -18.36 31.08
C VAL A 152 18.84 -18.71 32.45
N SER A 153 19.25 -19.98 32.61
CA SER A 153 20.02 -20.42 33.78
C SER A 153 21.53 -20.53 33.48
N GLY A 154 22.32 -21.06 34.42
CA GLY A 154 23.79 -20.99 34.37
C GLY A 154 24.51 -22.34 34.25
N THR A 155 25.73 -22.31 33.72
CA THR A 155 26.70 -23.42 33.80
C THR A 155 28.08 -22.93 34.23
N ASP A 156 28.94 -23.85 34.68
CA ASP A 156 30.37 -23.60 34.86
C ASP A 156 31.21 -23.86 33.60
N SER A 157 32.54 -23.71 33.74
CA SER A 157 33.52 -23.91 32.67
C SER A 157 33.64 -25.36 32.18
N THR A 158 32.97 -26.32 32.83
CA THR A 158 32.94 -27.74 32.49
C THR A 158 31.55 -28.21 32.04
N ASP A 159 30.66 -27.27 31.75
CA ASP A 159 29.25 -27.51 31.39
C ASP A 159 28.46 -28.28 32.45
N HIS A 160 28.78 -28.10 33.74
CA HIS A 160 27.94 -28.56 34.83
C HIS A 160 27.02 -27.45 35.31
N PHE A 161 25.79 -27.80 35.66
CA PHE A 161 24.84 -26.94 36.35
C PHE A 161 25.06 -26.95 37.87
N GLY A 162 25.31 -28.14 38.45
CA GLY A 162 25.46 -28.41 39.88
C GLY A 162 26.75 -27.85 40.47
N VAL A 163 26.88 -26.53 40.48
CA VAL A 163 28.06 -25.85 41.03
C VAL A 163 27.90 -25.70 42.54
N LEU A 164 28.93 -26.08 43.31
CA LEU A 164 28.96 -25.87 44.75
C LEU A 164 29.83 -24.65 45.13
N ASN A 165 29.36 -23.87 46.11
CA ASN A 165 30.10 -22.76 46.68
C ASN A 165 31.22 -23.29 47.60
N SER A 166 32.03 -22.40 48.18
CA SER A 166 33.12 -22.78 49.10
C SER A 166 32.66 -23.48 50.39
N LEU A 167 31.35 -23.50 50.67
CA LEU A 167 30.71 -24.16 51.80
C LEU A 167 30.03 -25.48 51.42
N GLY A 168 30.04 -25.87 50.14
CA GLY A 168 29.41 -27.11 49.65
C GLY A 168 27.92 -26.98 49.35
N GLU A 169 27.38 -25.77 49.21
CA GLU A 169 25.98 -25.50 48.88
C GLU A 169 25.81 -25.15 47.39
N PRO A 170 24.65 -25.38 46.75
CA PRO A 170 24.39 -24.97 45.37
C PRO A 170 24.66 -23.48 45.18
N ALA A 171 25.54 -23.14 44.26
CA ALA A 171 26.29 -21.90 44.37
C ALA A 171 25.62 -20.69 43.75
N SER A 172 24.81 -20.81 42.68
CA SER A 172 24.56 -19.63 41.85
C SER A 172 23.37 -19.64 40.90
N PHE A 173 22.69 -20.77 40.64
CA PHE A 173 21.70 -20.85 39.55
C PHE A 173 20.39 -21.50 40.01
N SER A 174 19.26 -20.98 39.54
CA SER A 174 17.95 -21.60 39.76
C SER A 174 17.60 -22.57 38.64
N HIS A 175 16.84 -23.59 38.99
CA HIS A 175 16.25 -24.54 38.04
C HIS A 175 14.75 -24.70 38.33
N TYR A 176 13.93 -24.73 37.27
CA TYR A 176 12.49 -24.97 37.31
C TYR A 176 11.96 -25.24 35.89
N PRO A 177 10.76 -25.82 35.73
CA PRO A 177 10.27 -26.30 34.42
C PRO A 177 10.22 -25.28 33.28
N SER A 178 10.09 -23.99 33.59
CA SER A 178 10.00 -22.93 32.59
C SER A 178 11.36 -22.38 32.14
N VAL A 179 12.47 -22.85 32.71
CA VAL A 179 13.81 -22.50 32.20
C VAL A 179 13.94 -23.02 30.77
N ASP A 180 14.31 -22.15 29.83
CA ASP A 180 14.42 -22.52 28.41
C ASP A 180 15.77 -23.12 28.05
N LEU A 181 16.85 -22.53 28.57
CA LEU A 181 18.22 -22.98 28.33
C LEU A 181 19.20 -22.42 29.38
N CYS A 182 20.44 -22.87 29.34
CA CYS A 182 21.53 -22.36 30.17
C CYS A 182 22.61 -21.64 29.35
N ALA A 183 23.40 -20.79 30.00
CA ALA A 183 24.62 -20.21 29.43
C ALA A 183 25.72 -20.08 30.50
N PRO A 184 27.01 -19.96 30.11
CA PRO A 184 28.12 -19.81 31.06
C PRO A 184 27.88 -18.66 32.04
N GLY A 185 27.97 -18.95 33.34
CA GLY A 185 27.59 -18.00 34.38
C GLY A 185 28.33 -18.13 35.69
N TYR A 186 29.36 -18.97 35.80
CA TYR A 186 30.14 -19.17 37.04
C TYR A 186 31.59 -18.75 36.85
N LYS A 187 32.09 -17.87 37.73
CA LYS A 187 33.46 -17.32 37.71
C LYS A 187 33.88 -16.74 36.35
N MET A 188 32.98 -15.96 35.76
CA MET A 188 33.19 -15.33 34.46
C MET A 188 34.07 -14.08 34.59
N TYR A 189 34.93 -13.85 33.58
CA TYR A 189 35.62 -12.58 33.39
C TYR A 189 34.65 -11.56 32.79
N GLY A 190 34.41 -10.45 33.47
CA GLY A 190 33.57 -9.35 33.00
C GLY A 190 34.18 -8.00 33.33
N ALA A 191 33.65 -6.91 32.77
CA ALA A 191 34.15 -5.57 33.03
C ALA A 191 33.83 -5.15 34.47
N ASN A 192 34.75 -4.40 35.07
CA ASN A 192 34.54 -3.71 36.34
C ASN A 192 34.74 -2.21 36.11
N ASN A 193 34.17 -1.39 36.97
CA ASN A 193 34.29 0.06 36.91
C ASN A 193 35.76 0.49 36.82
N THR A 194 36.01 1.49 35.97
CA THR A 194 37.33 2.06 35.67
C THR A 194 38.03 2.60 36.92
N TRP A 195 37.25 2.88 37.95
CA TRP A 195 37.58 3.71 39.11
C TRP A 195 37.14 3.00 40.42
N ARG A 196 37.98 3.00 41.47
CA ARG A 196 37.66 2.34 42.76
C ARG A 196 36.71 3.16 43.64
N HIS A 197 35.88 2.46 44.40
CA HIS A 197 34.92 2.94 45.42
C HIS A 197 35.50 3.67 46.66
N GLU A 198 36.80 3.95 46.72
CA GLU A 198 37.48 4.24 47.98
C GLU A 198 37.60 5.76 48.24
N TYR A 199 36.53 6.44 48.67
CA TYR A 199 36.52 7.56 49.65
C TYR A 199 35.09 8.14 49.88
N VAL A 200 34.65 8.23 51.15
CA VAL A 200 33.48 9.01 51.61
C VAL A 200 33.97 10.40 52.04
N ILE A 201 33.44 11.49 51.47
CA ILE A 201 33.58 12.83 52.07
C ILE A 201 32.17 13.41 52.23
N ASP A 202 31.76 13.56 53.49
CA ASP A 202 30.41 13.87 53.95
C ASP A 202 29.96 15.33 53.75
N SER A 203 30.62 16.09 52.87
CA SER A 203 30.17 17.42 52.42
C SER A 203 31.09 17.96 51.31
N ILE A 204 30.57 18.14 50.09
CA ILE A 204 31.36 18.60 48.92
C ILE A 204 30.63 19.75 48.19
N THR A 205 31.36 20.86 48.00
CA THR A 205 31.06 21.94 47.02
C THR A 205 31.56 21.54 45.62
N GLN A 206 30.98 22.13 44.57
CA GLN A 206 31.23 21.87 43.14
C GLN A 206 32.72 21.78 42.71
N ASP A 207 33.65 22.34 43.49
CA ASP A 207 35.09 22.38 43.20
C ASP A 207 35.90 21.12 43.61
N THR A 208 35.29 20.10 44.22
CA THR A 208 35.98 18.82 44.55
C THR A 208 35.92 17.78 43.42
N ILE A 209 35.12 18.04 42.36
CA ILE A 209 35.00 17.15 41.19
C ILE A 209 36.35 16.95 40.47
N ALA A 210 37.30 17.88 40.61
CA ALA A 210 38.64 17.79 40.04
C ALA A 210 39.68 17.05 40.90
N ILE A 211 39.32 16.53 42.09
CA ILE A 211 40.23 15.77 42.97
C ILE A 211 39.86 14.27 43.02
N LEU A 212 38.66 13.89 42.57
CA LEU A 212 38.17 12.49 42.51
C LEU A 212 38.43 11.82 41.15
N ASP A 213 39.54 12.17 40.51
CA ASP A 213 40.35 11.25 39.69
C ASP A 213 40.81 10.10 40.59
N SER A 214 39.87 9.22 40.92
CA SER A 214 39.99 8.09 41.83
C SER A 214 41.16 7.16 41.46
N ILE A 215 41.60 6.35 42.43
CA ILE A 215 42.57 5.28 42.19
C ILE A 215 42.07 4.42 41.02
N PRO A 216 42.82 4.32 39.90
CA PRO A 216 42.46 3.44 38.79
C PRO A 216 42.21 2.04 39.33
N ASN A 217 41.10 1.42 38.91
CA ASN A 217 40.87 0.05 39.27
C ASN A 217 41.90 -0.83 38.55
N TRP A 218 42.86 -1.38 39.30
CA TRP A 218 43.89 -2.25 38.74
C TRP A 218 43.36 -3.62 38.30
N ASN A 219 42.11 -3.94 38.66
CA ASN A 219 41.43 -5.14 38.22
C ASN A 219 40.14 -4.79 37.46
N LEU A 220 40.31 -4.21 36.26
CA LEU A 220 39.21 -3.93 35.32
C LEU A 220 38.47 -5.18 34.83
N TYR A 221 39.06 -6.36 35.01
CA TYR A 221 38.56 -7.62 34.45
C TYR A 221 38.54 -8.73 35.52
N PRO A 222 37.70 -8.63 36.56
CA PRO A 222 37.58 -9.68 37.57
C PRO A 222 36.99 -10.97 36.99
N GLY A 223 37.58 -12.11 37.34
CA GLY A 223 37.14 -13.46 36.96
C GLY A 223 36.27 -14.14 38.04
N TRP A 224 35.42 -13.39 38.74
CA TRP A 224 34.62 -13.92 39.85
C TRP A 224 33.10 -13.71 39.69
N ASN A 225 32.64 -13.20 38.54
CA ASN A 225 31.22 -12.95 38.30
C ASN A 225 30.46 -14.29 38.22
N SER A 226 29.48 -14.49 39.11
CA SER A 226 28.71 -15.74 39.20
C SER A 226 27.22 -15.46 39.42
N GLY A 227 26.35 -16.06 38.60
CA GLY A 227 24.89 -15.91 38.66
C GLY A 227 24.22 -15.90 37.29
N THR A 228 22.91 -16.18 37.24
CA THR A 228 22.11 -16.18 36.00
C THR A 228 22.04 -14.80 35.36
N SER A 229 22.23 -13.75 36.16
CA SER A 229 22.40 -12.37 35.72
C SER A 229 23.50 -12.24 34.67
N PHE A 230 24.57 -13.04 34.74
CA PHE A 230 25.67 -13.03 33.75
C PHE A 230 25.43 -14.00 32.58
N SER A 231 24.56 -15.00 32.75
CA SER A 231 24.18 -15.94 31.69
C SER A 231 23.19 -15.31 30.69
N ALA A 232 22.16 -14.62 31.17
CA ALA A 232 21.13 -13.96 30.35
C ALA A 232 21.69 -13.00 29.28
N PRO A 233 22.64 -12.09 29.56
CA PRO A 233 23.19 -11.18 28.55
C PRO A 233 23.97 -11.89 27.44
N ILE A 234 24.55 -13.06 27.72
CA ILE A 234 25.20 -13.88 26.67
C ILE A 234 24.14 -14.37 25.69
N VAL A 235 23.01 -14.91 26.18
CA VAL A 235 21.90 -15.36 25.33
C VAL A 235 21.27 -14.18 24.59
N ALA A 236 21.15 -13.02 25.23
CA ALA A 236 20.68 -11.79 24.57
C ALA A 236 21.59 -11.37 23.40
N GLY A 237 22.90 -11.46 23.57
CA GLY A 237 23.84 -11.22 22.48
C GLY A 237 23.74 -12.28 21.37
N VAL A 238 23.45 -13.55 21.68
CA VAL A 238 23.15 -14.58 20.66
C VAL A 238 21.83 -14.28 19.94
N ALA A 239 20.80 -13.82 20.66
CA ALA A 239 19.54 -13.39 20.06
C ALA A 239 19.75 -12.21 19.10
N ALA A 240 20.61 -11.25 19.47
CA ALA A 240 21.03 -10.16 18.59
C ALA A 240 21.79 -10.68 17.35
N LEU A 241 22.67 -11.68 17.48
CA LEU A 241 23.31 -12.33 16.34
C LEU A 241 22.29 -13.02 15.42
N ILE A 242 21.30 -13.73 15.96
CA ILE A 242 20.22 -14.35 15.17
C ILE A 242 19.44 -13.29 14.40
N LYS A 243 19.07 -12.19 15.08
CA LYS A 243 18.43 -11.02 14.48
C LYS A 243 19.28 -10.34 13.41
N SER A 244 20.61 -10.39 13.51
CA SER A 244 21.48 -9.86 12.46
C SER A 244 21.44 -10.68 11.16
N ILE A 245 21.01 -11.95 11.22
CA ILE A 245 20.78 -12.79 10.04
C ILE A 245 19.41 -12.50 9.42
N ASN A 246 18.38 -12.45 10.25
CA ASN A 246 17.03 -12.10 9.85
C ASN A 246 16.39 -11.28 10.97
N ASN A 247 16.32 -9.96 10.76
CA ASN A 247 15.75 -9.04 11.74
C ASN A 247 14.22 -9.14 11.82
N CYS A 248 13.59 -9.96 10.99
CA CYS A 248 12.14 -10.14 11.00
C CYS A 248 11.68 -11.33 11.86
N LEU A 249 12.63 -12.10 12.44
CA LEU A 249 12.29 -13.19 13.36
C LEU A 249 11.58 -12.65 14.60
N LYS A 250 10.43 -13.25 14.93
CA LYS A 250 9.67 -12.91 16.13
C LYS A 250 10.34 -13.54 17.36
N ALA A 251 9.98 -13.06 18.55
CA ALA A 251 10.50 -13.60 19.81
C ALA A 251 10.40 -15.12 19.89
N ARG A 252 9.24 -15.68 19.51
CA ARG A 252 9.00 -17.13 19.45
C ARG A 252 9.92 -17.86 18.48
N ASP A 253 10.22 -17.28 17.31
CA ASP A 253 11.12 -17.92 16.33
C ASP A 253 12.55 -17.99 16.88
N VAL A 254 13.01 -16.90 17.50
CA VAL A 254 14.35 -16.83 18.11
C VAL A 254 14.47 -17.78 19.29
N GLU A 255 13.46 -17.82 20.17
CA GLU A 255 13.36 -18.78 21.27
C GLU A 255 13.44 -20.23 20.77
N ALA A 256 12.67 -20.57 19.74
CA ALA A 256 12.69 -21.91 19.13
C ALA A 256 14.05 -22.24 18.51
N ILE A 257 14.71 -21.31 17.84
CA ILE A 257 16.06 -21.49 17.29
C ILE A 257 17.05 -21.79 18.43
N LEU A 258 17.03 -21.00 19.49
CA LEU A 258 17.92 -21.18 20.64
C LEU A 258 17.71 -22.55 21.29
N LYS A 259 16.45 -22.92 21.58
CA LYS A 259 16.10 -24.18 22.25
C LYS A 259 16.46 -25.41 21.43
N ASN A 260 16.33 -25.34 20.10
CA ASN A 260 16.65 -26.45 19.20
C ASN A 260 18.15 -26.62 18.91
N THR A 261 19.00 -25.71 19.38
CA THR A 261 20.41 -25.66 19.00
C THR A 261 21.39 -25.75 20.15
N THR A 262 20.91 -26.00 21.36
CA THR A 262 21.72 -26.18 22.57
C THR A 262 22.68 -27.38 22.48
N ASP A 263 23.72 -27.34 23.31
CA ASP A 263 24.55 -28.50 23.64
C ASP A 263 24.10 -29.12 24.97
N PRO A 264 24.24 -30.45 25.15
CA PRO A 264 23.90 -31.11 26.41
C PRO A 264 24.72 -30.58 27.60
N ILE A 265 24.11 -30.60 28.79
CA ILE A 265 24.74 -30.26 30.08
C ILE A 265 25.25 -31.56 30.73
N ALA A 266 26.43 -31.53 31.33
CA ALA A 266 27.14 -32.72 31.79
C ALA A 266 26.39 -33.51 32.89
N ASP A 267 25.66 -32.80 33.75
CA ASP A 267 24.90 -33.31 34.89
C ASP A 267 23.39 -33.11 34.73
N GLU A 268 22.88 -32.98 33.50
CA GLU A 268 21.44 -32.81 33.20
C GLU A 268 20.54 -33.86 33.87
N ILE A 269 21.06 -35.09 34.05
CA ILE A 269 20.35 -36.20 34.72
C ILE A 269 19.93 -35.86 36.16
N ASP A 270 20.65 -34.96 36.83
CA ASP A 270 20.37 -34.58 38.21
C ASP A 270 19.29 -33.47 38.31
N PHE A 271 18.88 -32.88 37.18
CA PHE A 271 17.97 -31.72 37.09
C PHE A 271 16.90 -31.88 35.99
N HIS A 272 16.43 -33.11 35.79
CA HIS A 272 15.52 -33.51 34.71
C HIS A 272 14.34 -32.56 34.47
N GLY A 273 14.37 -31.86 33.33
CA GLY A 273 13.29 -30.97 32.90
C GLY A 273 13.24 -29.63 33.62
N GLU A 274 14.28 -29.26 34.37
CA GLU A 274 14.32 -28.02 35.16
C GLU A 274 15.43 -27.05 34.72
N ILE A 275 16.28 -27.44 33.76
CA ILE A 275 17.39 -26.63 33.24
C ILE A 275 17.27 -26.34 31.73
N GLY A 276 16.06 -26.49 31.19
CA GLY A 276 15.78 -26.25 29.77
C GLY A 276 16.40 -27.27 28.83
N THR A 277 16.69 -26.86 27.60
CA THR A 277 17.17 -27.77 26.54
C THR A 277 18.69 -27.96 26.51
N GLY A 278 19.43 -27.30 27.41
CA GLY A 278 20.89 -27.41 27.50
C GLY A 278 21.60 -26.05 27.42
N ARG A 279 22.92 -26.06 27.19
CA ARG A 279 23.73 -24.83 27.08
C ARG A 279 23.60 -24.19 25.69
N VAL A 280 23.44 -22.87 25.62
CA VAL A 280 23.43 -22.09 24.38
C VAL A 280 24.66 -22.42 23.50
N ASN A 281 24.42 -22.59 22.19
CA ASN A 281 25.47 -22.73 21.19
C ASN A 281 25.24 -21.72 20.07
N ALA A 282 25.99 -20.61 20.10
CA ALA A 282 25.84 -19.52 19.15
C ALA A 282 26.05 -19.97 17.68
N TYR A 283 27.01 -20.87 17.43
CA TYR A 283 27.29 -21.36 16.07
C TYR A 283 26.11 -22.13 15.49
N LYS A 284 25.54 -23.09 16.25
CA LYS A 284 24.38 -23.87 15.80
C LYS A 284 23.15 -22.99 15.65
N ALA A 285 22.93 -22.05 16.58
CA ALA A 285 21.80 -21.12 16.55
C ALA A 285 21.83 -20.22 15.30
N VAL A 286 22.96 -19.55 15.05
CA VAL A 286 23.15 -18.69 13.87
C VAL A 286 23.09 -19.51 12.58
N LYS A 287 23.65 -20.72 12.58
CA LYS A 287 23.57 -21.62 11.42
C LYS A 287 22.12 -22.01 11.11
N LEU A 288 21.32 -22.38 12.11
CA LEU A 288 19.92 -22.72 11.92
C LEU A 288 19.09 -21.51 11.44
N ALA A 289 19.33 -20.34 12.01
CA ALA A 289 18.71 -19.09 11.55
C ALA A 289 19.04 -18.81 10.08
N TYR A 290 20.31 -18.95 9.70
CA TYR A 290 20.78 -18.77 8.33
C TYR A 290 20.18 -19.81 7.37
N GLU A 291 20.16 -21.09 7.74
CA GLU A 291 19.65 -22.17 6.89
C GLU A 291 18.12 -22.11 6.72
N SER A 292 17.39 -21.66 7.74
CA SER A 292 15.91 -21.65 7.73
C SER A 292 15.30 -20.45 7.00
N TYR A 293 16.04 -19.34 6.88
CA TYR A 293 15.54 -18.06 6.34
C TYR A 293 16.46 -17.49 5.26
N ARG A 294 17.16 -18.36 4.53
CA ARG A 294 18.08 -17.95 3.48
C ARG A 294 17.33 -17.44 2.25
N PHE A 295 17.45 -16.13 1.99
CA PHE A 295 17.09 -15.58 0.69
C PHE A 295 17.99 -16.18 -0.41
N GLN A 296 17.36 -16.65 -1.48
CA GLN A 296 18.03 -17.34 -2.58
C GLN A 296 17.71 -16.70 -3.93
N ASN A 297 18.66 -16.84 -4.85
CA ASN A 297 18.45 -16.52 -6.25
C ASN A 297 17.83 -17.73 -6.96
N TYR A 298 16.70 -17.52 -7.62
CA TYR A 298 15.98 -18.51 -8.39
C TYR A 298 16.04 -18.13 -9.87
N THR A 299 16.35 -19.12 -10.72
CA THR A 299 16.22 -18.99 -12.17
C THR A 299 15.34 -20.12 -12.68
N ILE A 300 14.27 -19.75 -13.38
CA ILE A 300 13.40 -20.69 -14.08
C ILE A 300 13.86 -20.67 -15.53
N HIS A 301 14.51 -21.76 -15.95
CA HIS A 301 15.18 -21.82 -17.23
C HIS A 301 14.21 -21.97 -18.40
N SER A 302 14.67 -21.60 -19.58
CA SER A 302 13.90 -21.73 -20.82
C SER A 302 13.29 -23.13 -21.00
N GLY A 303 11.98 -23.18 -21.26
CA GLY A 303 11.22 -24.41 -21.46
C GLY A 303 10.83 -25.16 -20.18
N GLN A 304 11.20 -24.67 -18.99
CA GLN A 304 10.74 -25.23 -17.73
C GLN A 304 9.32 -24.76 -17.40
N ASP A 305 8.56 -25.63 -16.72
CA ASP A 305 7.28 -25.31 -16.10
C ASP A 305 7.31 -25.80 -14.65
N ILE A 306 7.42 -24.85 -13.71
CA ILE A 306 7.69 -25.11 -12.29
C ILE A 306 6.51 -24.61 -11.45
N VAL A 307 6.20 -25.33 -10.38
CA VAL A 307 5.15 -24.96 -9.42
C VAL A 307 5.72 -24.89 -8.00
N TRP A 308 5.51 -23.76 -7.32
CA TRP A 308 5.88 -23.54 -5.92
C TRP A 308 4.64 -23.64 -5.03
N ASN A 309 4.58 -24.66 -4.18
CA ASN A 309 3.48 -24.90 -3.23
C ASN A 309 3.85 -24.65 -1.76
N ASN A 310 5.10 -24.31 -1.48
CA ASN A 310 5.57 -23.96 -0.14
C ASN A 310 6.13 -22.53 -0.15
N PRO A 311 6.20 -21.85 1.01
CA PRO A 311 6.79 -20.52 1.07
C PRO A 311 8.25 -20.49 0.60
N HIS A 312 8.66 -19.41 -0.07
CA HIS A 312 10.03 -19.20 -0.55
C HIS A 312 10.59 -17.86 -0.04
N TYR A 313 11.88 -17.84 0.30
CA TYR A 313 12.63 -16.63 0.61
C TYR A 313 13.50 -16.27 -0.60
N VAL A 314 13.15 -15.17 -1.28
CA VAL A 314 13.68 -14.82 -2.60
C VAL A 314 14.55 -13.57 -2.51
N ASP A 315 15.78 -13.66 -3.02
CA ASP A 315 16.63 -12.49 -3.25
C ASP A 315 16.38 -11.97 -4.66
N THR A 316 16.57 -12.81 -5.68
CA THR A 316 16.18 -12.54 -7.07
C THR A 316 15.42 -13.73 -7.64
N LEU A 317 14.35 -13.48 -8.40
CA LEU A 317 13.67 -14.48 -9.23
C LEU A 317 13.74 -14.05 -10.70
N TYR A 318 14.41 -14.81 -11.53
CA TYR A 318 14.46 -14.59 -12.98
C TYR A 318 13.75 -15.72 -13.72
N VAL A 319 12.72 -15.39 -14.49
CA VAL A 319 12.04 -16.32 -15.40
C VAL A 319 12.56 -16.05 -16.80
N GLU A 320 13.43 -16.94 -17.29
CA GLU A 320 14.04 -16.84 -18.63
C GLU A 320 12.98 -16.96 -19.74
N PRO A 321 13.29 -16.55 -20.99
CA PRO A 321 12.37 -16.71 -22.10
C PRO A 321 11.84 -18.14 -22.26
N ASN A 322 10.52 -18.29 -22.42
CA ASN A 322 9.78 -19.56 -22.43
C ASN A 322 9.74 -20.34 -21.10
N GLY A 323 10.33 -19.82 -20.03
CA GLY A 323 10.14 -20.34 -18.68
C GLY A 323 8.73 -20.01 -18.15
N ARG A 324 8.18 -20.92 -17.36
CA ARG A 324 6.87 -20.79 -16.72
C ARG A 324 6.98 -21.11 -15.24
N LEU A 325 6.49 -20.22 -14.40
CA LEU A 325 6.42 -20.43 -12.96
C LEU A 325 5.00 -20.17 -12.46
N THR A 326 4.50 -21.09 -11.65
CA THR A 326 3.26 -20.93 -10.88
C THR A 326 3.57 -20.89 -9.40
N ILE A 327 3.20 -19.81 -8.71
CA ILE A 327 3.38 -19.62 -7.27
C ILE A 327 2.01 -19.77 -6.59
N ASN A 328 1.87 -20.74 -5.69
CA ASN A 328 0.65 -21.01 -4.91
C ASN A 328 0.86 -20.83 -3.39
N ALA A 329 1.98 -20.23 -2.99
CA ALA A 329 2.34 -20.01 -1.58
C ALA A 329 3.10 -18.69 -1.44
N ASN A 330 3.13 -18.14 -0.23
CA ASN A 330 3.72 -16.82 0.01
C ASN A 330 5.21 -16.78 -0.36
N CYS A 331 5.63 -15.68 -0.98
CA CYS A 331 7.03 -15.40 -1.25
C CYS A 331 7.46 -14.19 -0.44
N PHE A 332 8.57 -14.33 0.26
CA PHE A 332 9.15 -13.27 1.05
C PHE A 332 10.44 -12.80 0.38
N PHE A 333 10.51 -11.52 0.06
CA PHE A 333 11.65 -10.93 -0.62
C PHE A 333 12.62 -10.30 0.38
N ASN A 334 13.90 -10.39 0.07
CA ASN A 334 14.95 -9.65 0.78
C ASN A 334 14.75 -8.14 0.58
N TYR A 335 15.43 -7.31 1.37
CA TYR A 335 15.51 -5.88 1.08
C TYR A 335 16.06 -5.67 -0.35
N ARG A 336 15.29 -4.95 -1.18
CA ARG A 336 15.57 -4.78 -2.62
C ARG A 336 15.58 -6.07 -3.44
N GLY A 337 14.92 -7.12 -2.96
CA GLY A 337 14.68 -8.32 -3.77
C GLY A 337 13.81 -8.01 -4.99
N GLU A 338 13.96 -8.77 -6.06
CA GLU A 338 13.46 -8.38 -7.38
C GLU A 338 13.03 -9.59 -8.22
N VAL A 339 11.96 -9.41 -8.99
CA VAL A 339 11.43 -10.45 -9.91
C VAL A 339 11.52 -9.93 -11.34
N PHE A 340 12.09 -10.73 -12.23
CA PHE A 340 12.21 -10.44 -13.65
C PHE A 340 11.48 -11.50 -14.47
N ILE A 341 10.52 -11.07 -15.27
CA ILE A 341 9.82 -11.92 -16.23
C ILE A 341 10.28 -11.49 -17.62
N ASP A 342 11.11 -12.30 -18.26
CA ASP A 342 11.61 -11.99 -19.59
C ASP A 342 10.50 -12.10 -20.66
N THR A 343 10.81 -11.65 -21.86
CA THR A 343 10.03 -11.90 -23.08
C THR A 343 9.66 -13.38 -23.21
N MET A 344 8.45 -13.66 -23.70
CA MET A 344 7.86 -15.01 -23.84
C MET A 344 7.57 -15.76 -22.53
N ALA A 345 8.15 -15.34 -21.40
CA ALA A 345 8.00 -15.98 -20.11
C ALA A 345 6.59 -15.77 -19.50
N LEU A 346 6.25 -16.60 -18.52
CA LEU A 346 4.99 -16.50 -17.79
C LEU A 346 5.23 -16.70 -16.29
N LEU A 347 4.81 -15.73 -15.49
CA LEU A 347 4.62 -15.90 -14.06
C LEU A 347 3.12 -15.89 -13.74
N THR A 348 2.63 -16.93 -13.09
CA THR A 348 1.29 -17.00 -12.51
C THR A 348 1.39 -17.07 -11.00
N VAL A 349 0.65 -16.22 -10.29
CA VAL A 349 0.59 -16.23 -8.83
C VAL A 349 -0.86 -16.39 -8.39
N ASN A 350 -1.12 -17.34 -7.51
CA ASN A 350 -2.46 -17.69 -7.05
C ASN A 350 -2.54 -17.68 -5.52
N ASN A 351 -3.49 -16.93 -4.96
CA ASN A 351 -3.84 -16.93 -3.54
C ASN A 351 -2.63 -16.83 -2.59
N ALA A 352 -1.67 -15.97 -2.95
CA ALA A 352 -0.41 -15.83 -2.23
C ALA A 352 -0.12 -14.37 -1.92
N THR A 353 0.67 -14.13 -0.88
CA THR A 353 1.25 -12.83 -0.57
C THR A 353 2.70 -12.78 -1.06
N LEU A 354 3.04 -11.77 -1.85
CA LEU A 354 4.41 -11.41 -2.20
C LEU A 354 4.74 -10.11 -1.46
N THR A 355 5.65 -10.20 -0.51
CA THR A 355 5.97 -9.14 0.44
C THR A 355 7.40 -9.29 0.94
N THR A 356 7.88 -8.37 1.75
CA THR A 356 9.10 -8.52 2.54
C THR A 356 8.82 -9.25 3.86
N THR A 357 9.85 -9.78 4.51
CA THR A 357 9.69 -10.45 5.81
C THR A 357 9.41 -9.48 6.98
N CYS A 358 9.70 -8.18 6.85
CA CYS A 358 9.43 -7.14 7.86
C CYS A 358 9.34 -5.74 7.22
N SER A 359 9.37 -4.66 8.01
CA SER A 359 9.24 -3.24 7.60
C SER A 359 10.38 -2.73 6.70
N ASN A 360 10.60 -3.40 5.58
CA ASN A 360 11.53 -3.12 4.52
C ASN A 360 10.77 -3.18 3.20
N ILE A 361 11.36 -2.59 2.16
CA ILE A 361 10.79 -2.63 0.80
C ILE A 361 11.59 -3.58 -0.11
N TRP A 362 10.88 -4.27 -0.99
CA TRP A 362 11.47 -5.00 -2.12
C TRP A 362 11.27 -4.19 -3.40
N ASN A 363 12.02 -4.47 -4.46
CA ASN A 363 11.96 -3.66 -5.67
C ASN A 363 10.68 -3.91 -6.48
N GLY A 364 10.15 -5.14 -6.43
CA GLY A 364 8.91 -5.54 -7.08
C GLY A 364 9.11 -6.46 -8.28
N ILE A 365 8.17 -6.42 -9.23
CA ILE A 365 8.15 -7.29 -10.41
C ILE A 365 8.33 -6.47 -11.69
N GLU A 366 9.35 -6.78 -12.48
CA GLU A 366 9.49 -6.29 -13.84
C GLU A 366 8.99 -7.32 -14.86
N VAL A 367 8.12 -6.88 -15.76
CA VAL A 367 7.56 -7.66 -16.87
C VAL A 367 8.09 -7.11 -18.17
N TRP A 368 9.09 -7.78 -18.74
CA TRP A 368 9.78 -7.32 -19.94
C TRP A 368 9.03 -7.71 -21.21
N GLY A 369 9.15 -6.86 -22.21
CA GLY A 369 8.53 -7.01 -23.51
C GLY A 369 9.45 -6.61 -24.66
N ASN A 370 8.85 -6.51 -25.85
CA ASN A 370 9.44 -5.94 -27.03
C ASN A 370 8.52 -4.85 -27.57
N LYS A 371 9.00 -3.61 -27.54
CA LYS A 371 8.22 -2.42 -27.94
C LYS A 371 7.71 -2.47 -29.38
N SER A 372 8.40 -3.20 -30.26
CA SER A 372 8.04 -3.32 -31.68
C SER A 372 7.15 -4.53 -31.98
N ALA A 373 6.87 -5.38 -31.00
CA ALA A 373 6.05 -6.57 -31.16
C ALA A 373 4.64 -6.36 -30.62
N SER A 374 3.68 -7.06 -31.21
CA SER A 374 2.31 -7.13 -30.73
C SER A 374 2.20 -7.93 -29.43
N GLN A 375 1.17 -7.69 -28.62
CA GLN A 375 0.80 -8.54 -27.47
C GLN A 375 0.07 -9.82 -27.88
N TYR A 376 -0.39 -9.92 -29.13
CA TYR A 376 -0.88 -11.15 -29.72
C TYR A 376 0.27 -12.15 -30.00
N TYR A 377 -0.10 -13.38 -30.35
CA TYR A 377 0.86 -14.38 -30.81
C TYR A 377 1.52 -13.97 -32.14
N ASP A 378 2.75 -14.42 -32.35
CA ASP A 378 3.40 -14.34 -33.66
C ASP A 378 2.80 -15.32 -34.68
N THR A 379 3.29 -15.28 -35.92
CA THR A 379 2.81 -16.17 -37.01
C THR A 379 3.04 -17.66 -36.76
N ASN A 380 3.85 -18.01 -35.76
CA ASN A 380 4.14 -19.38 -35.34
C ASN A 380 3.42 -19.74 -34.03
N PHE A 381 2.44 -18.94 -33.60
CA PHE A 381 1.70 -19.11 -32.35
C PHE A 381 2.56 -19.01 -31.08
N ASN A 382 3.72 -18.34 -31.15
CA ASN A 382 4.53 -18.06 -29.97
C ASN A 382 4.09 -16.75 -29.31
N TYR A 383 4.12 -16.74 -27.99
CA TYR A 383 4.04 -15.49 -27.23
C TYR A 383 5.36 -14.73 -27.36
N VAL A 384 5.30 -13.42 -27.58
CA VAL A 384 6.49 -12.56 -27.69
C VAL A 384 6.73 -11.78 -26.40
N GLN A 385 5.66 -11.30 -25.76
CA GLN A 385 5.72 -10.47 -24.57
C GLN A 385 5.87 -11.32 -23.30
N GLY A 386 6.52 -10.77 -22.27
CA GLY A 386 6.47 -11.31 -20.91
C GLY A 386 5.09 -11.12 -20.29
N ARG A 387 4.69 -12.06 -19.44
CA ARG A 387 3.30 -12.15 -18.94
C ARG A 387 3.26 -12.38 -17.44
N LEU A 388 2.46 -11.57 -16.76
CA LEU A 388 2.15 -11.73 -15.35
C LEU A 388 0.65 -11.97 -15.18
N ILE A 389 0.29 -13.06 -14.48
CA ILE A 389 -1.09 -13.38 -14.12
C ILE A 389 -1.20 -13.44 -12.60
N LEU A 390 -2.10 -12.64 -12.03
CA LEU A 390 -2.35 -12.55 -10.59
C LEU A 390 -3.80 -12.93 -10.29
N ASN A 391 -4.01 -13.95 -9.46
CA ASN A 391 -5.35 -14.41 -9.06
C ASN A 391 -5.44 -14.49 -7.53
N GLY A 392 -6.17 -13.58 -6.88
CA GLY A 392 -6.30 -13.61 -5.42
C GLY A 392 -5.01 -13.21 -4.68
N VAL A 393 -4.15 -12.40 -5.30
CA VAL A 393 -2.78 -12.15 -4.82
C VAL A 393 -2.73 -10.87 -4.00
N THR A 394 -1.92 -10.84 -2.94
CA THR A 394 -1.53 -9.59 -2.28
C THR A 394 -0.07 -9.26 -2.65
N LEU A 395 0.14 -8.15 -3.36
CA LEU A 395 1.46 -7.55 -3.59
C LEU A 395 1.62 -6.35 -2.67
N GLU A 396 2.54 -6.44 -1.71
CA GLU A 396 2.68 -5.37 -0.71
C GLU A 396 4.13 -5.04 -0.37
N ASN A 397 4.34 -3.81 0.14
CA ASN A 397 5.63 -3.27 0.56
C ASN A 397 6.69 -3.24 -0.57
N ALA A 398 6.27 -3.07 -1.82
CA ALA A 398 7.17 -2.93 -2.95
C ALA A 398 7.47 -1.46 -3.28
N HIS A 399 8.67 -1.19 -3.80
CA HIS A 399 9.00 0.08 -4.42
C HIS A 399 8.18 0.28 -5.72
N GLU A 400 8.18 -0.72 -6.61
CA GLU A 400 7.33 -0.76 -7.80
C GLU A 400 6.68 -2.14 -7.92
N ALA A 401 5.47 -2.34 -7.37
CA ALA A 401 4.93 -3.70 -7.25
C ALA A 401 4.87 -4.43 -8.60
N VAL A 402 4.49 -3.73 -9.67
CA VAL A 402 4.60 -4.19 -11.06
C VAL A 402 5.07 -3.07 -11.98
N SER A 403 6.18 -3.29 -12.69
CA SER A 403 6.67 -2.45 -13.79
C SER A 403 6.62 -3.23 -15.10
N LEU A 404 5.94 -2.72 -16.13
CA LEU A 404 5.81 -3.41 -17.43
C LEU A 404 6.92 -3.07 -18.42
N TRP A 405 8.13 -2.93 -17.89
CA TRP A 405 9.35 -2.62 -18.62
C TRP A 405 10.56 -2.95 -17.74
N LYS A 406 11.74 -3.02 -18.34
CA LYS A 406 13.03 -3.12 -17.67
C LYS A 406 13.58 -1.74 -17.39
N ASP A 407 13.91 -1.44 -16.13
CA ASP A 407 14.44 -0.12 -15.77
C ASP A 407 15.68 0.26 -16.60
N GLY A 408 15.68 1.49 -17.09
CA GLY A 408 16.70 2.02 -18.00
C GLY A 408 16.63 1.57 -19.47
N ASP A 409 15.70 0.69 -19.87
CA ASP A 409 15.56 0.22 -21.25
C ASP A 409 14.15 0.41 -21.83
N PHE A 410 13.91 1.54 -22.50
CA PHE A 410 12.63 1.85 -23.15
C PHE A 410 12.27 0.94 -24.35
N ASN A 411 13.16 0.06 -24.83
CA ASN A 411 12.80 -0.92 -25.86
C ASN A 411 12.15 -2.18 -25.29
N SER A 412 12.22 -2.36 -23.97
CA SER A 412 11.70 -3.52 -23.25
C SER A 412 10.23 -3.39 -22.83
N THR A 413 9.50 -2.38 -23.34
CA THR A 413 8.07 -2.23 -23.07
C THR A 413 7.25 -3.24 -23.87
N GLY A 414 6.02 -3.55 -23.43
CA GLY A 414 5.09 -4.43 -24.15
C GLY A 414 4.64 -5.66 -23.36
N GLY A 415 5.35 -6.00 -22.27
CA GLY A 415 4.88 -6.94 -21.26
C GLY A 415 3.51 -6.53 -20.72
N TYR A 416 2.72 -7.48 -20.23
CA TYR A 416 1.39 -7.20 -19.70
C TYR A 416 1.05 -7.98 -18.43
N VAL A 417 0.11 -7.42 -17.68
CA VAL A 417 -0.40 -7.99 -16.43
C VAL A 417 -1.92 -8.20 -16.51
N ILE A 418 -2.37 -9.37 -16.10
CA ILE A 418 -3.79 -9.67 -15.88
C ILE A 418 -3.95 -9.96 -14.39
N ALA A 419 -4.65 -9.07 -13.68
CA ALA A 419 -4.89 -9.21 -12.26
C ALA A 419 -6.39 -9.35 -11.98
N THR A 420 -6.75 -10.34 -11.17
CA THR A 420 -8.13 -10.59 -10.74
C THR A 420 -8.17 -10.82 -9.23
N ASN A 421 -9.13 -10.20 -8.53
CA ASN A 421 -9.31 -10.35 -7.08
C ASN A 421 -8.03 -10.09 -6.27
N SER A 422 -7.19 -9.16 -6.72
CA SER A 422 -5.83 -8.97 -6.17
C SER A 422 -5.70 -7.61 -5.47
N VAL A 423 -4.83 -7.56 -4.46
CA VAL A 423 -4.59 -6.39 -3.60
C VAL A 423 -3.17 -5.89 -3.82
N PHE A 424 -3.03 -4.59 -4.05
CA PHE A 424 -1.77 -3.87 -4.14
C PHE A 424 -1.70 -2.92 -2.94
N LYS A 425 -0.99 -3.32 -1.88
CA LYS A 425 -1.00 -2.62 -0.59
C LYS A 425 0.33 -1.96 -0.25
N ASN A 426 0.31 -0.71 0.20
CA ASN A 426 1.46 0.02 0.74
C ASN A 426 2.71 0.00 -0.16
N ASN A 427 2.48 0.01 -1.46
CA ASN A 427 3.55 0.09 -2.46
C ASN A 427 3.84 1.56 -2.78
N ARG A 428 5.11 1.94 -2.98
CA ARG A 428 5.48 3.30 -3.40
C ARG A 428 4.81 3.68 -4.72
N ARG A 429 4.67 2.70 -5.62
CA ARG A 429 3.74 2.69 -6.74
C ARG A 429 3.32 1.25 -7.02
N ALA A 430 2.02 1.03 -7.23
CA ALA A 430 1.48 -0.30 -7.43
C ALA A 430 1.73 -0.81 -8.86
N VAL A 431 1.45 0.02 -9.88
CA VAL A 431 1.68 -0.38 -11.27
C VAL A 431 2.23 0.77 -12.10
N ALA A 432 3.33 0.52 -12.82
CA ALA A 432 3.98 1.46 -13.70
C ALA A 432 3.98 0.97 -15.16
N PHE A 433 3.40 1.79 -16.04
CA PHE A 433 3.37 1.58 -17.48
C PHE A 433 4.23 2.63 -18.19
N MET A 434 5.12 2.20 -19.07
CA MET A 434 5.88 3.07 -19.97
C MET A 434 5.36 2.96 -21.41
N SER A 435 5.68 3.97 -22.24
CA SER A 435 5.18 4.11 -23.62
C SER A 435 5.26 2.80 -24.43
N TYR A 436 4.08 2.30 -24.79
CA TYR A 436 3.87 1.11 -25.60
C TYR A 436 2.49 1.17 -26.26
N HIS A 437 2.46 0.91 -27.57
CA HIS A 437 1.26 0.92 -28.39
C HIS A 437 1.06 -0.46 -29.00
N ASN A 438 0.02 -1.17 -28.54
CA ASN A 438 -0.31 -2.48 -29.09
C ASN A 438 -0.94 -2.33 -30.49
N PHE A 439 -0.89 -3.41 -31.27
CA PHE A 439 -1.50 -3.46 -32.59
C PHE A 439 -1.91 -4.89 -32.93
N ASN A 440 -2.94 -5.03 -33.75
CA ASN A 440 -3.32 -6.33 -34.29
C ASN A 440 -2.32 -6.75 -35.38
N PRO A 441 -1.65 -7.91 -35.27
CA PRO A 441 -0.59 -8.30 -36.22
C PRO A 441 -1.13 -8.64 -37.62
N SER A 442 -2.43 -8.92 -37.76
CA SER A 442 -3.07 -9.25 -39.04
C SER A 442 -3.44 -8.00 -39.84
N THR A 443 -3.91 -6.96 -39.17
CA THR A 443 -4.38 -5.71 -39.81
C THR A 443 -3.38 -4.57 -39.71
N LEU A 444 -2.40 -4.67 -38.81
CA LEU A 444 -1.43 -3.62 -38.44
C LEU A 444 -2.08 -2.33 -37.93
N THR A 445 -3.31 -2.43 -37.43
CA THR A 445 -4.02 -1.30 -36.83
C THR A 445 -3.76 -1.23 -35.33
N PRO A 446 -3.75 -0.02 -34.73
CA PRO A 446 -3.70 0.13 -33.28
C PRO A 446 -4.76 -0.72 -32.57
N ASP A 447 -4.41 -1.24 -31.41
CA ASP A 447 -5.29 -2.07 -30.57
C ASP A 447 -5.00 -1.79 -29.09
N ARG A 448 -5.92 -2.20 -28.21
CA ARG A 448 -5.81 -1.98 -26.76
C ARG A 448 -4.66 -2.79 -26.15
N ASN A 449 -4.03 -2.23 -25.12
CA ASN A 449 -3.17 -3.00 -24.24
C ASN A 449 -3.96 -4.13 -23.57
N PHE A 450 -3.36 -5.32 -23.45
CA PHE A 450 -3.98 -6.48 -22.82
C PHE A 450 -4.00 -6.43 -21.29
N SER A 451 -3.33 -5.44 -20.70
CA SER A 451 -3.31 -5.27 -19.25
C SER A 451 -4.68 -4.92 -18.71
N ARG A 452 -5.13 -5.67 -17.71
CA ARG A 452 -6.44 -5.49 -17.09
C ARG A 452 -6.45 -5.88 -15.63
N PHE A 453 -7.27 -5.17 -14.87
CA PHE A 453 -7.48 -5.35 -13.45
C PHE A 453 -8.97 -5.52 -13.20
N VAL A 454 -9.36 -6.65 -12.64
CA VAL A 454 -10.77 -6.99 -12.37
C VAL A 454 -10.93 -7.26 -10.89
N ASN A 455 -11.82 -6.52 -10.23
CA ASN A 455 -12.09 -6.65 -8.81
C ASN A 455 -10.80 -6.56 -7.96
N CYS A 456 -9.96 -5.56 -8.23
CA CYS A 456 -8.68 -5.39 -7.54
C CYS A 456 -8.71 -4.18 -6.60
N GLU A 457 -7.93 -4.25 -5.52
CA GLU A 457 -7.82 -3.17 -4.54
C GLU A 457 -6.41 -2.58 -4.57
N PHE A 458 -6.32 -1.25 -4.62
CA PHE A 458 -5.10 -0.47 -4.49
C PHE A 458 -5.20 0.35 -3.21
N VAL A 459 -4.37 0.04 -2.22
CA VAL A 459 -4.55 0.53 -0.85
C VAL A 459 -3.25 1.12 -0.30
N VAL A 460 -3.38 2.28 0.34
CA VAL A 460 -2.36 2.87 1.22
C VAL A 460 -3.00 3.07 2.60
N ASP A 461 -2.30 2.73 3.68
CA ASP A 461 -2.74 2.96 5.06
C ASP A 461 -1.61 3.51 5.95
N ASP A 462 -1.80 3.53 7.27
CA ASP A 462 -0.82 4.07 8.23
C ASP A 462 0.45 3.21 8.36
N ASP A 463 0.45 1.97 7.84
CA ASP A 463 1.63 1.11 7.75
C ASP A 463 2.46 1.41 6.49
N TYR A 464 2.16 2.47 5.72
CA TYR A 464 2.99 2.91 4.60
C TYR A 464 4.31 3.53 5.08
N PHE A 465 5.42 2.83 4.83
CA PHE A 465 6.78 3.27 5.18
C PHE A 465 7.71 3.44 3.98
N CYS A 466 7.18 3.43 2.75
CA CYS A 466 7.99 3.68 1.55
C CYS A 466 8.38 5.18 1.43
N ASP A 467 9.10 5.52 0.36
CA ASP A 467 9.54 6.90 0.08
C ASP A 467 8.36 7.90 0.07
N SER A 468 8.62 9.08 0.66
CA SER A 468 7.73 10.25 0.65
C SER A 468 8.30 11.31 -0.29
N PRO A 469 7.48 11.97 -1.13
CA PRO A 469 6.01 11.90 -1.14
C PRO A 469 5.45 10.70 -1.93
N PHE A 470 4.29 10.20 -1.50
CA PHE A 470 3.50 9.22 -2.23
C PHE A 470 2.89 9.87 -3.48
N HIS A 471 3.41 9.48 -4.65
CA HIS A 471 3.01 10.10 -5.90
C HIS A 471 1.78 9.45 -6.54
N GLY A 472 1.40 8.21 -6.22
CA GLY A 472 0.16 7.59 -6.71
C GLY A 472 0.24 6.10 -6.95
N MET A 473 -0.93 5.47 -7.07
CA MET A 473 -1.07 4.01 -7.14
C MET A 473 -0.71 3.48 -8.54
N VAL A 474 -1.28 4.07 -9.59
CA VAL A 474 -1.05 3.67 -10.98
C VAL A 474 -0.52 4.84 -11.79
N SER A 475 0.51 4.61 -12.61
CA SER A 475 1.01 5.60 -13.57
C SER A 475 1.02 5.08 -15.00
N LEU A 476 0.42 5.83 -15.93
CA LEU A 476 0.26 5.51 -17.34
C LEU A 476 0.94 6.57 -18.22
N TRP A 477 2.03 6.21 -18.91
CA TRP A 477 2.78 7.12 -19.78
C TRP A 477 2.67 6.69 -21.24
N ASP A 478 1.87 7.40 -22.05
CA ASP A 478 1.70 7.13 -23.50
C ASP A 478 1.35 5.65 -23.80
N VAL A 479 0.34 5.14 -23.11
CA VAL A 479 -0.22 3.79 -23.29
C VAL A 479 -1.74 3.89 -23.47
N GLU A 480 -2.30 3.07 -24.34
CA GLU A 480 -3.74 3.03 -24.63
C GLU A 480 -4.37 1.67 -24.26
N GLY A 481 -5.58 1.70 -23.69
CA GLY A 481 -6.47 0.54 -23.59
C GLY A 481 -6.35 -0.29 -22.30
N VAL A 482 -5.59 0.18 -21.31
CA VAL A 482 -5.56 -0.45 -19.97
C VAL A 482 -6.94 -0.33 -19.33
N SER A 483 -7.43 -1.40 -18.69
CA SER A 483 -8.78 -1.44 -18.12
C SER A 483 -8.80 -1.80 -16.63
N PHE A 484 -9.67 -1.12 -15.89
CA PHE A 484 -9.96 -1.36 -14.48
C PHE A 484 -11.47 -1.56 -14.30
N THR A 485 -11.88 -2.71 -13.80
CA THR A 485 -13.31 -3.08 -13.71
C THR A 485 -13.63 -3.56 -12.31
N GLY A 486 -14.47 -2.80 -11.61
CA GLY A 486 -14.79 -3.02 -10.19
C GLY A 486 -13.56 -2.87 -9.29
N CYS A 487 -12.65 -1.95 -9.59
CA CYS A 487 -11.43 -1.76 -8.81
C CYS A 487 -11.56 -0.60 -7.82
N ASP A 488 -10.95 -0.77 -6.64
CA ASP A 488 -10.96 0.22 -5.58
C ASP A 488 -9.57 0.84 -5.40
N PHE A 489 -9.51 2.16 -5.33
CA PHE A 489 -8.31 2.96 -5.10
C PHE A 489 -8.52 3.79 -3.84
N THR A 490 -7.88 3.38 -2.75
CA THR A 490 -8.21 3.88 -1.41
C THR A 490 -6.98 4.31 -0.63
N ASN A 491 -7.07 5.50 -0.04
CA ASN A 491 -6.09 5.96 0.94
C ASN A 491 -6.70 6.06 2.34
N ASN A 492 -6.33 5.10 3.18
CA ASN A 492 -6.85 4.91 4.53
C ASN A 492 -5.99 5.60 5.60
N SER A 493 -4.88 6.28 5.26
CA SER A 493 -4.04 6.89 6.30
C SER A 493 -4.77 8.00 7.05
N GLU A 494 -4.66 7.99 8.38
CA GLU A 494 -5.41 8.87 9.28
C GLU A 494 -4.94 10.33 9.21
N SER A 495 -3.68 10.56 8.81
CA SER A 495 -3.05 11.89 8.83
C SER A 495 -3.23 12.76 7.57
N ILE A 496 -4.09 12.38 6.62
CA ILE A 496 -4.17 13.04 5.30
C ILE A 496 -5.17 14.19 5.27
N PHE A 497 -6.32 14.03 5.93
CA PHE A 497 -7.38 15.03 5.94
C PHE A 497 -7.67 15.50 7.36
N SER A 498 -7.84 16.81 7.51
CA SER A 498 -8.41 17.40 8.73
C SER A 498 -9.86 16.94 8.91
N SER A 499 -10.38 17.11 10.13
CA SER A 499 -11.81 16.88 10.42
C SER A 499 -12.77 17.74 9.58
N SER A 500 -12.29 18.84 9.00
CA SER A 500 -13.05 19.72 8.09
C SER A 500 -12.95 19.31 6.61
N GLY A 501 -12.20 18.25 6.28
CA GLY A 501 -12.05 17.76 4.91
C GLY A 501 -10.88 18.37 4.13
N SER A 502 -10.20 19.39 4.66
CA SER A 502 -9.01 19.97 4.03
C SER A 502 -7.82 19.02 4.10
N LEU A 503 -7.05 18.96 3.02
CA LEU A 503 -5.78 18.23 2.97
C LEU A 503 -4.77 18.85 3.94
N ILE A 504 -4.19 18.02 4.81
CA ILE A 504 -3.21 18.44 5.84
C ILE A 504 -1.81 17.85 5.62
N ASN A 505 -1.71 16.83 4.78
CA ASN A 505 -0.43 16.21 4.41
C ASN A 505 -0.42 15.85 2.92
N ASP A 506 -0.08 16.83 2.09
CA ASP A 506 -0.01 16.68 0.63
C ASP A 506 0.94 15.55 0.22
N SER A 507 2.00 15.31 1.01
CA SER A 507 3.02 14.29 0.73
C SER A 507 2.50 12.85 0.82
N LEU A 508 1.31 12.61 1.38
CA LEU A 508 0.72 11.26 1.51
C LEU A 508 -0.61 11.10 0.77
N SER A 509 -1.09 12.14 0.09
CA SER A 509 -2.42 12.16 -0.53
C SER A 509 -2.50 11.32 -1.81
N GLY A 510 -1.59 11.57 -2.75
CA GLY A 510 -1.34 10.82 -3.97
C GLY A 510 -2.50 10.77 -4.97
N PHE A 511 -2.24 10.12 -6.10
CA PHE A 511 -3.23 9.90 -7.17
C PHE A 511 -3.70 8.43 -7.19
N GLY A 512 -4.97 8.19 -7.52
CA GLY A 512 -5.44 6.84 -7.85
C GLY A 512 -4.86 6.39 -9.19
N VAL A 513 -5.20 7.12 -10.26
CA VAL A 513 -4.60 6.94 -11.59
C VAL A 513 -4.00 8.26 -12.09
N LEU A 514 -2.69 8.26 -12.31
CA LEU A 514 -1.96 9.33 -12.99
C LEU A 514 -1.71 8.93 -14.44
N SER A 515 -2.07 9.80 -15.39
CA SER A 515 -1.85 9.55 -16.81
C SER A 515 -1.29 10.77 -17.53
N VAL A 516 -0.28 10.54 -18.36
CA VAL A 516 0.28 11.51 -19.30
C VAL A 516 0.28 10.89 -20.68
N ASP A 517 -0.43 11.50 -21.62
CA ASP A 517 -0.62 11.04 -23.00
C ASP A 517 -1.26 9.63 -23.11
N GLY A 518 -1.82 9.10 -22.02
CA GLY A 518 -2.38 7.75 -21.96
C GLY A 518 -3.91 7.71 -22.06
N GLY A 519 -4.44 6.56 -22.47
CA GLY A 519 -5.87 6.28 -22.56
C GLY A 519 -6.23 4.99 -21.84
N PHE A 520 -7.32 5.01 -21.07
CA PHE A 520 -7.72 3.89 -20.22
C PHE A 520 -9.21 3.94 -19.89
N ASN A 521 -9.72 2.78 -19.47
CA ASN A 521 -11.13 2.59 -19.14
C ASN A 521 -11.30 2.18 -17.67
N ILE A 522 -12.26 2.81 -17.00
CA ILE A 522 -12.70 2.45 -15.65
C ILE A 522 -14.21 2.18 -15.69
N SER A 523 -14.63 1.03 -15.18
CA SER A 523 -16.02 0.59 -15.17
C SER A 523 -16.41 -0.18 -13.92
N SER A 524 -17.71 -0.44 -13.74
CA SER A 524 -18.22 -1.37 -12.73
C SER A 524 -18.07 -2.83 -13.17
N PHE A 525 -17.85 -3.73 -12.21
CA PHE A 525 -17.98 -5.17 -12.39
C PHE A 525 -19.44 -5.61 -12.17
N CYS A 526 -19.85 -6.71 -12.81
CA CYS A 526 -21.18 -7.29 -12.62
C CYS A 526 -21.03 -8.75 -12.17
N TYR A 527 -21.55 -9.09 -10.99
CA TYR A 527 -21.57 -10.47 -10.49
C TYR A 527 -22.60 -11.35 -11.21
N SER A 528 -23.50 -10.76 -11.99
CA SER A 528 -24.56 -11.45 -12.72
C SER A 528 -24.19 -11.71 -14.18
N GLN A 529 -24.78 -12.75 -14.76
CA GLN A 529 -24.69 -13.03 -16.20
C GLN A 529 -25.81 -12.33 -17.02
N TYR A 530 -26.75 -11.64 -16.36
CA TYR A 530 -27.85 -10.94 -17.03
C TYR A 530 -27.43 -9.54 -17.52
N SER A 531 -27.93 -9.14 -18.69
CA SER A 531 -27.74 -7.80 -19.26
C SER A 531 -29.11 -7.15 -19.53
N PRO A 532 -29.37 -5.91 -19.06
CA PRO A 532 -28.48 -5.08 -18.24
C PRO A 532 -28.24 -5.69 -16.84
N CYS A 533 -27.10 -5.34 -16.23
CA CYS A 533 -26.73 -5.87 -14.90
C CYS A 533 -27.78 -5.46 -13.86
N PRO A 534 -28.34 -6.40 -13.06
CA PRO A 534 -29.23 -6.04 -11.96
C PRO A 534 -28.50 -5.15 -10.94
N PRO A 535 -29.12 -4.05 -10.46
CA PRO A 535 -28.45 -3.07 -9.59
C PRO A 535 -27.80 -3.67 -8.33
N GLU A 536 -28.40 -4.70 -7.74
CA GLU A 536 -27.88 -5.41 -6.57
C GLU A 536 -26.60 -6.22 -6.84
N ASN A 537 -26.25 -6.44 -8.12
CA ASN A 537 -25.08 -7.19 -8.55
C ASN A 537 -24.02 -6.31 -9.22
N VAL A 538 -24.21 -4.99 -9.24
CA VAL A 538 -23.25 -4.02 -9.75
C VAL A 538 -22.24 -3.71 -8.66
N ASP A 539 -20.97 -3.86 -8.99
CA ASP A 539 -19.83 -3.49 -8.15
C ASP A 539 -19.07 -2.35 -8.82
N SER A 540 -19.36 -1.13 -8.41
CA SER A 540 -18.73 0.07 -8.98
C SER A 540 -17.28 0.15 -8.58
N SER A 541 -16.40 0.51 -9.53
CA SER A 541 -15.05 0.97 -9.16
C SER A 541 -15.15 2.17 -8.22
N ARG A 542 -14.19 2.33 -7.30
CA ARG A 542 -14.21 3.40 -6.30
C ARG A 542 -12.86 4.11 -6.17
N PHE A 543 -12.91 5.43 -6.01
CA PHE A 543 -11.76 6.26 -5.63
C PHE A 543 -12.08 6.97 -4.32
N LEU A 544 -11.31 6.70 -3.27
CA LEU A 544 -11.60 7.16 -1.91
C LEU A 544 -10.40 7.87 -1.28
N ARG A 545 -10.62 9.10 -0.80
CA ARG A 545 -9.67 9.88 0.04
C ARG A 545 -8.33 10.17 -0.66
N LEU A 546 -8.35 10.54 -1.93
CA LEU A 546 -7.15 10.89 -2.72
C LEU A 546 -7.07 12.39 -3.01
N GLU A 547 -5.89 12.89 -3.37
CA GLU A 547 -5.79 14.26 -3.94
C GLU A 547 -6.54 14.31 -5.27
N TYR A 548 -6.22 13.37 -6.15
CA TYR A 548 -6.97 13.11 -7.37
C TYR A 548 -7.36 11.64 -7.43
N GLY A 549 -8.64 11.36 -7.64
CA GLY A 549 -9.04 10.01 -8.06
C GLY A 549 -8.36 9.68 -9.39
N ILE A 550 -8.54 10.55 -10.37
CA ILE A 550 -7.92 10.47 -11.69
C ILE A 550 -7.29 11.82 -12.04
N HIS A 551 -6.03 11.80 -12.47
CA HIS A 551 -5.33 12.97 -13.02
C HIS A 551 -4.76 12.61 -14.40
N SER A 552 -5.39 13.10 -15.47
CA SER A 552 -5.03 12.75 -16.86
C SER A 552 -4.71 13.98 -17.69
N ILE A 553 -3.56 14.01 -18.35
CA ILE A 553 -3.14 15.14 -19.19
C ILE A 553 -2.63 14.64 -20.54
N ASN A 554 -2.91 15.39 -21.61
CA ASN A 554 -2.29 15.17 -22.92
C ASN A 554 -1.37 16.36 -23.27
N THR A 555 -0.29 16.08 -23.98
CA THR A 555 0.62 17.09 -24.52
C THR A 555 0.54 17.16 -26.03
N ASN A 556 0.54 16.00 -26.71
CA ASN A 556 0.37 15.88 -28.17
C ASN A 556 -0.36 14.58 -28.57
N SER A 557 -1.01 13.91 -27.61
CA SER A 557 -1.73 12.66 -27.84
C SER A 557 -3.19 12.88 -28.22
N GLN A 558 -3.77 11.88 -28.89
CA GLN A 558 -5.22 11.77 -29.14
C GLN A 558 -5.87 10.72 -28.23
N ASN A 559 -5.10 10.11 -27.34
CA ASN A 559 -5.60 9.15 -26.37
C ASN A 559 -6.62 9.82 -25.45
N THR A 560 -7.61 9.03 -25.02
CA THR A 560 -8.71 9.53 -24.21
C THR A 560 -9.12 8.53 -23.15
N ILE A 561 -9.95 8.97 -22.21
CA ILE A 561 -10.39 8.16 -21.07
C ILE A 561 -11.90 7.89 -21.14
N ALA A 562 -12.30 6.72 -20.65
CA ALA A 562 -13.70 6.41 -20.38
C ALA A 562 -13.88 5.99 -18.92
N VAL A 563 -14.71 6.73 -18.19
CA VAL A 563 -15.01 6.49 -16.77
C VAL A 563 -16.52 6.32 -16.63
N LYS A 564 -16.93 5.10 -16.26
CA LYS A 564 -18.33 4.69 -16.25
C LYS A 564 -18.71 4.06 -14.91
N SER A 565 -19.88 4.37 -14.40
CA SER A 565 -20.46 3.70 -13.21
C SER A 565 -19.49 3.60 -12.03
N THR A 566 -18.72 4.67 -11.78
CA THR A 566 -17.66 4.74 -10.77
C THR A 566 -18.04 5.70 -9.64
N VAL A 567 -17.60 5.40 -8.42
CA VAL A 567 -17.85 6.23 -7.23
C VAL A 567 -16.58 6.97 -6.82
N PHE A 568 -16.63 8.29 -6.77
CA PHE A 568 -15.57 9.15 -6.25
C PHE A 568 -16.02 9.71 -4.90
N ASP A 569 -15.32 9.39 -3.83
CA ASP A 569 -15.74 9.71 -2.46
C ASP A 569 -14.62 10.39 -1.69
N LYS A 570 -14.88 11.61 -1.18
CA LYS A 570 -13.92 12.37 -0.36
C LYS A 570 -12.56 12.66 -1.01
N ASN A 571 -12.49 12.64 -2.34
CA ASN A 571 -11.30 13.12 -3.05
C ASN A 571 -11.29 14.65 -3.06
N ILE A 572 -10.11 15.28 -3.12
CA ILE A 572 -10.02 16.75 -3.33
C ILE A 572 -10.55 17.08 -4.73
N THR A 573 -10.04 16.36 -5.74
CA THR A 573 -10.62 16.33 -7.09
C THR A 573 -10.96 14.89 -7.48
N GLY A 574 -12.19 14.65 -7.94
CA GLY A 574 -12.56 13.32 -8.45
C GLY A 574 -11.80 12.98 -9.73
N ILE A 575 -12.02 13.77 -10.78
CA ILE A 575 -11.35 13.64 -12.08
C ILE A 575 -10.82 15.00 -12.52
N TYR A 576 -9.53 15.07 -12.82
CA TYR A 576 -8.91 16.19 -13.52
C TYR A 576 -8.47 15.76 -14.92
N THR A 577 -8.84 16.53 -15.93
CA THR A 577 -8.33 16.37 -17.29
C THR A 577 -7.69 17.65 -17.81
N SER A 578 -6.59 17.54 -18.55
CA SER A 578 -5.98 18.67 -19.25
C SER A 578 -5.65 18.34 -20.71
N ALA A 579 -6.12 19.18 -21.64
CA ALA A 579 -5.83 19.06 -23.08
C ALA A 579 -6.27 17.72 -23.73
N LEU A 580 -7.23 17.03 -23.11
CA LEU A 580 -7.82 15.81 -23.67
C LEU A 580 -8.83 16.12 -24.78
N MET A 581 -9.00 15.18 -25.69
CA MET A 581 -10.08 15.20 -26.69
C MET A 581 -11.02 14.01 -26.44
N GLN A 582 -12.33 14.28 -26.42
CA GLN A 582 -13.40 13.29 -26.32
C GLN A 582 -13.40 12.35 -25.10
N PRO A 583 -13.06 12.79 -23.86
CA PRO A 583 -13.23 11.93 -22.70
C PRO A 583 -14.71 11.63 -22.45
N THR A 584 -15.01 10.40 -22.02
CA THR A 584 -16.37 9.95 -21.70
C THR A 584 -16.50 9.73 -20.19
N ILE A 585 -17.33 10.51 -19.52
CA ILE A 585 -17.56 10.45 -18.07
C ILE A 585 -19.07 10.35 -17.86
N ILE A 586 -19.55 9.13 -17.60
CA ILE A 586 -20.99 8.85 -17.52
C ILE A 586 -21.37 7.93 -16.35
N PHE A 587 -22.59 8.08 -15.82
CA PHE A 587 -23.13 7.23 -14.75
C PHE A 587 -22.32 7.24 -13.43
N ASN A 588 -21.43 8.21 -13.24
CA ASN A 588 -20.57 8.25 -12.06
C ASN A 588 -21.26 8.98 -10.90
N THR A 589 -20.86 8.66 -9.67
CA THR A 589 -21.29 9.38 -8.47
C THR A 589 -20.09 10.05 -7.82
N PHE A 590 -20.16 11.37 -7.65
CA PHE A 590 -19.15 12.20 -7.00
C PHE A 590 -19.69 12.71 -5.66
N ASN A 591 -19.18 12.17 -4.55
CA ASN A 591 -19.36 12.75 -3.22
C ASN A 591 -18.23 13.76 -2.99
N VAL A 592 -18.46 14.99 -3.43
CA VAL A 592 -17.49 16.09 -3.47
C VAL A 592 -17.14 16.50 -2.05
N ASN A 593 -15.84 16.54 -1.76
CA ASN A 593 -15.34 17.07 -0.50
C ASN A 593 -15.31 18.61 -0.56
N ALA A 594 -15.86 19.26 0.46
CA ALA A 594 -15.87 20.71 0.53
C ALA A 594 -14.49 21.20 1.02
N VAL A 595 -13.88 22.17 0.32
CA VAL A 595 -12.51 22.64 0.61
C VAL A 595 -12.53 24.10 1.08
N ASP A 596 -11.63 24.45 2.00
CA ASP A 596 -11.38 25.84 2.39
C ASP A 596 -10.83 26.65 1.21
N THR A 597 -11.44 27.79 0.93
CA THR A 597 -11.12 28.69 -0.19
C THR A 597 -9.70 29.28 -0.17
N THR A 598 -8.96 29.15 0.93
CA THR A 598 -7.55 29.53 0.98
C THR A 598 -6.62 28.47 0.36
N SER A 599 -7.15 27.31 -0.04
CA SER A 599 -6.39 26.26 -0.72
C SER A 599 -5.99 26.68 -2.14
N ASN A 600 -4.74 26.41 -2.52
CA ASN A 600 -4.25 26.58 -3.89
C ASN A 600 -4.50 25.34 -4.77
N HIS A 601 -5.06 24.27 -4.22
CA HIS A 601 -5.34 23.04 -4.98
C HIS A 601 -6.56 23.23 -5.88
N ILE A 602 -6.55 22.56 -7.04
CA ILE A 602 -7.75 22.39 -7.85
C ILE A 602 -8.67 21.42 -7.08
N TYR A 603 -9.95 21.75 -6.97
CA TYR A 603 -10.94 20.96 -6.24
C TYR A 603 -12.27 20.85 -7.01
N GLY A 604 -12.97 19.74 -6.81
CA GLY A 604 -14.31 19.51 -7.35
C GLY A 604 -14.58 18.05 -7.71
N GLY A 605 -15.80 17.75 -8.16
CA GLY A 605 -16.12 16.42 -8.68
C GLY A 605 -15.33 16.12 -9.95
N VAL A 606 -15.50 16.98 -10.97
CA VAL A 606 -14.76 16.90 -12.24
C VAL A 606 -14.24 18.29 -12.59
N TYR A 607 -12.99 18.37 -13.04
CA TYR A 607 -12.37 19.59 -13.55
C TYR A 607 -11.77 19.33 -14.93
N LEU A 608 -12.31 20.01 -15.94
CA LEU A 608 -11.85 19.93 -17.33
C LEU A 608 -11.05 21.19 -17.66
N ASP A 609 -9.76 21.05 -17.96
CA ASP A 609 -8.91 22.15 -18.42
C ASP A 609 -8.52 21.95 -19.88
N ASN A 610 -8.74 22.94 -20.74
CA ASN A 610 -8.40 22.88 -22.17
C ASN A 610 -8.91 21.61 -22.88
N THR A 611 -9.99 21.01 -22.38
CA THR A 611 -10.51 19.70 -22.81
C THR A 611 -11.76 19.91 -23.65
N THR A 612 -11.90 19.21 -24.78
CA THR A 612 -13.00 19.41 -25.74
C THR A 612 -13.54 18.09 -26.31
N GLY A 613 -14.75 18.13 -26.86
CA GLY A 613 -15.46 16.99 -27.44
C GLY A 613 -15.96 15.98 -26.40
N TYR A 614 -15.98 16.36 -25.12
CA TYR A 614 -16.27 15.46 -24.01
C TYR A 614 -17.76 15.08 -23.93
N ILE A 615 -18.01 13.90 -23.34
CA ILE A 615 -19.34 13.45 -22.92
C ILE A 615 -19.35 13.45 -21.39
N ILE A 616 -20.08 14.38 -20.79
CA ILE A 616 -20.31 14.44 -19.33
C ILE A 616 -21.82 14.29 -19.13
N GLU A 617 -22.25 13.06 -18.87
CA GLU A 617 -23.67 12.73 -18.91
C GLU A 617 -24.15 11.74 -17.86
N GLU A 618 -25.33 11.99 -17.28
CA GLU A 618 -25.99 11.09 -16.31
C GLU A 618 -25.13 10.79 -15.08
N ASN A 619 -24.28 11.74 -14.68
CA ASN A 619 -23.53 11.68 -13.43
C ASN A 619 -24.31 12.35 -12.29
N VAL A 620 -24.00 11.95 -11.06
CA VAL A 620 -24.53 12.56 -9.83
C VAL A 620 -23.38 13.23 -9.08
N PHE A 621 -23.52 14.51 -8.77
CA PHE A 621 -22.59 15.29 -7.97
C PHE A 621 -23.28 15.75 -6.69
N LYS A 622 -22.73 15.42 -5.54
CA LYS A 622 -23.30 15.82 -4.25
C LYS A 622 -22.24 16.13 -3.22
N ASP A 623 -22.53 17.06 -2.32
CA ASP A 623 -21.63 17.36 -1.20
C ASP A 623 -21.52 16.17 -0.24
N HIS A 624 -20.31 15.80 0.17
CA HIS A 624 -20.09 14.69 1.09
C HIS A 624 -20.72 14.92 2.47
N GLN A 625 -20.70 16.15 3.00
CA GLN A 625 -21.11 16.44 4.38
C GLN A 625 -22.63 16.55 4.55
N GLN A 626 -23.39 16.68 3.46
CA GLN A 626 -24.85 16.77 3.45
C GLN A 626 -25.36 17.77 4.51
N PRO A 627 -25.11 19.08 4.33
CA PRO A 627 -25.39 20.09 5.35
C PRO A 627 -26.84 20.03 5.83
N SER A 628 -27.04 20.19 7.14
CA SER A 628 -28.37 20.15 7.79
C SER A 628 -29.24 21.39 7.53
N GLY A 629 -28.80 22.29 6.64
CA GLY A 629 -29.49 23.52 6.24
C GLY A 629 -29.47 23.69 4.72
N PRO A 630 -30.21 24.68 4.18
CA PRO A 630 -30.42 24.83 2.73
C PRO A 630 -29.15 25.13 1.92
N PHE A 631 -28.08 25.61 2.57
CA PHE A 631 -26.81 25.96 1.91
C PHE A 631 -25.60 25.56 2.76
N PRO A 632 -24.47 25.13 2.14
CA PRO A 632 -23.21 24.90 2.84
C PRO A 632 -22.65 26.20 3.45
N PRO A 633 -21.86 26.14 4.56
CA PRO A 633 -21.29 27.33 5.20
C PRO A 633 -20.38 28.14 4.26
N PRO A 634 -20.34 29.50 4.33
CA PRO A 634 -19.61 30.33 3.37
C PRO A 634 -18.09 30.11 3.28
N ALA A 635 -17.49 29.52 4.33
CA ALA A 635 -16.05 29.33 4.45
C ALA A 635 -15.54 28.07 3.73
N ILE A 636 -16.43 27.17 3.28
CA ILE A 636 -16.07 25.92 2.63
C ILE A 636 -16.87 25.81 1.33
N LYS A 637 -16.20 25.59 0.19
CA LYS A 637 -16.84 25.53 -1.14
C LYS A 637 -16.72 24.13 -1.73
N SER A 638 -17.83 23.61 -2.24
CA SER A 638 -17.92 22.38 -3.02
C SER A 638 -18.37 22.68 -4.44
N VAL A 639 -17.60 22.23 -5.44
CA VAL A 639 -17.88 22.45 -6.87
C VAL A 639 -18.16 21.10 -7.52
N GLY A 640 -19.31 20.95 -8.18
CA GLY A 640 -19.67 19.71 -8.87
C GLY A 640 -18.79 19.48 -10.09
N LEU A 641 -18.94 20.35 -11.09
CA LEU A 641 -18.22 20.29 -12.36
C LEU A 641 -17.62 21.65 -12.70
N CYS A 642 -16.34 21.67 -13.06
CA CYS A 642 -15.67 22.82 -13.65
C CYS A 642 -15.30 22.56 -15.11
N VAL A 643 -15.60 23.52 -15.99
CA VAL A 643 -15.16 23.54 -17.38
C VAL A 643 -14.35 24.81 -17.63
N ASN A 644 -13.06 24.66 -17.86
CA ASN A 644 -12.14 25.75 -18.12
C ASN A 644 -11.54 25.63 -19.52
N ASN A 645 -11.70 26.67 -20.34
CA ASN A 645 -11.09 26.75 -21.68
C ASN A 645 -11.42 25.58 -22.63
N SER A 646 -12.67 25.09 -22.67
CA SER A 646 -13.06 24.02 -23.60
C SER A 646 -13.08 24.43 -25.08
N GLY A 647 -12.85 25.72 -25.38
CA GLY A 647 -12.73 26.22 -26.73
C GLY A 647 -14.07 26.39 -27.45
N SER A 648 -14.01 26.38 -28.78
CA SER A 648 -15.14 26.76 -29.65
C SER A 648 -15.98 25.59 -30.17
N ASP A 649 -15.57 24.35 -29.90
CA ASP A 649 -16.33 23.18 -30.33
C ASP A 649 -17.59 23.05 -29.49
N ASP A 650 -18.64 22.47 -30.09
CA ASP A 650 -19.87 22.21 -29.37
C ASP A 650 -19.63 21.12 -28.33
N ASN A 651 -19.85 21.48 -27.07
CA ASN A 651 -19.65 20.64 -25.90
C ASN A 651 -20.92 20.63 -25.07
N PHE A 652 -21.25 19.49 -24.46
CA PHE A 652 -22.47 19.35 -23.66
C PHE A 652 -22.14 18.87 -22.24
N VAL A 653 -22.68 19.60 -21.27
CA VAL A 653 -22.91 19.07 -19.92
C VAL A 653 -24.38 18.69 -19.87
N TYR A 654 -24.66 17.39 -19.90
CA TYR A 654 -25.98 16.89 -20.25
C TYR A 654 -26.57 15.93 -19.22
N ASN A 655 -27.81 16.16 -18.80
CA ASN A 655 -28.55 15.21 -17.95
C ASN A 655 -27.84 14.76 -16.66
N ASN A 656 -27.00 15.62 -16.07
CA ASN A 656 -26.37 15.36 -14.78
C ASN A 656 -27.25 15.90 -13.64
N ARG A 657 -27.06 15.35 -12.45
CA ARG A 657 -27.76 15.75 -11.22
C ARG A 657 -26.76 16.34 -10.22
N PHE A 658 -27.05 17.53 -9.71
CA PHE A 658 -26.22 18.27 -8.75
C PHE A 658 -27.02 18.51 -7.47
N GLU A 659 -26.46 18.20 -6.30
CA GLU A 659 -27.17 18.26 -5.02
C GLU A 659 -26.33 18.86 -3.88
N ASN A 660 -26.88 19.85 -3.17
CA ASN A 660 -26.33 20.40 -1.93
C ASN A 660 -24.90 20.98 -2.05
N LEU A 661 -24.51 21.45 -3.24
CA LEU A 661 -23.18 22.00 -3.52
C LEU A 661 -23.14 23.53 -3.40
N TYR A 662 -21.95 24.10 -3.29
CA TYR A 662 -21.77 25.55 -3.43
C TYR A 662 -21.92 26.00 -4.89
N VAL A 663 -21.31 25.28 -5.85
CA VAL A 663 -21.50 25.51 -7.29
C VAL A 663 -21.81 24.18 -7.97
N GLY A 664 -22.86 24.15 -8.78
CA GLY A 664 -23.21 22.99 -9.60
C GLY A 664 -22.25 22.87 -10.78
N VAL A 665 -22.39 23.81 -11.73
CA VAL A 665 -21.50 23.94 -12.89
C VAL A 665 -20.77 25.29 -12.86
N LEU A 666 -19.44 25.23 -12.89
CA LEU A 666 -18.55 26.38 -13.02
C LEU A 666 -17.92 26.40 -14.41
N ALA A 667 -18.31 27.35 -15.26
CA ALA A 667 -17.69 27.56 -16.57
C ALA A 667 -16.72 28.73 -16.49
N GLN A 668 -15.43 28.46 -16.72
CA GLN A 668 -14.36 29.45 -16.59
C GLN A 668 -13.74 29.78 -17.95
N ASN A 669 -13.45 31.07 -18.14
CA ASN A 669 -12.68 31.57 -19.27
C ASN A 669 -13.32 31.21 -20.63
N HIS A 670 -12.62 30.54 -21.54
CA HIS A 670 -13.00 30.49 -22.95
C HIS A 670 -13.71 29.19 -23.38
N ASN A 671 -15.04 29.17 -23.32
CA ASN A 671 -15.86 28.01 -23.68
C ASN A 671 -16.85 28.29 -24.83
N ARG A 672 -16.54 29.28 -25.69
CA ARG A 672 -17.38 29.67 -26.84
C ARG A 672 -16.56 30.17 -28.03
N SER A 673 -17.17 30.16 -29.21
CA SER A 673 -16.60 30.68 -30.44
C SER A 673 -16.47 32.22 -30.45
N ASN A 674 -15.49 32.72 -31.21
CA ASN A 674 -15.17 34.16 -31.34
C ASN A 674 -16.09 34.92 -32.33
N ASP A 675 -17.24 34.38 -32.68
CA ASP A 675 -18.21 35.10 -33.50
C ASP A 675 -19.04 36.10 -32.67
N LEU A 676 -19.92 36.85 -33.33
CA LEU A 676 -20.66 37.94 -32.68
C LEU A 676 -21.57 37.44 -31.56
N PHE A 677 -22.10 36.23 -31.68
CA PHE A 677 -23.11 35.68 -30.78
C PHE A 677 -22.62 34.46 -30.01
N GLY A 678 -21.42 33.94 -30.32
CA GLY A 678 -20.90 32.69 -29.76
C GLY A 678 -21.79 31.53 -30.12
N ASP A 679 -22.01 31.34 -31.42
CA ASP A 679 -22.93 30.36 -31.99
C ASP A 679 -22.50 28.89 -31.75
N ARG A 680 -21.29 28.66 -31.23
CA ARG A 680 -20.77 27.34 -30.84
C ARG A 680 -20.08 27.42 -29.48
N GLY A 681 -19.96 26.28 -28.81
CA GLY A 681 -19.29 26.17 -27.51
C GLY A 681 -20.05 25.30 -26.52
N LEU A 682 -19.84 25.58 -25.24
CA LEU A 682 -20.47 24.87 -24.14
C LEU A 682 -21.97 25.16 -24.00
N GLU A 683 -22.79 24.10 -24.09
CA GLU A 683 -24.20 24.09 -23.68
C GLU A 683 -24.39 23.26 -22.40
N ILE A 684 -25.08 23.86 -21.43
CA ILE A 684 -25.48 23.21 -20.18
C ILE A 684 -26.96 22.91 -20.32
N LYS A 685 -27.29 21.63 -20.49
CA LYS A 685 -28.61 21.21 -20.96
C LYS A 685 -29.13 20.00 -20.19
N CYS A 686 -30.42 19.97 -19.90
CA CYS A 686 -31.10 18.85 -19.26
C CYS A 686 -30.64 18.46 -17.85
N ASN A 687 -29.81 19.28 -17.19
CA ASN A 687 -29.29 18.99 -15.86
C ASN A 687 -30.33 19.30 -14.78
N GLU A 688 -30.18 18.68 -13.61
CA GLU A 688 -31.03 18.87 -12.44
C GLU A 688 -30.19 19.44 -11.30
N PHE A 689 -30.61 20.59 -10.77
CA PHE A 689 -29.96 21.28 -9.67
C PHE A 689 -30.90 21.29 -8.45
N PHE A 690 -30.37 20.87 -7.29
CA PHE A 690 -31.12 20.83 -6.04
C PHE A 690 -30.31 21.41 -4.89
N ASN A 691 -30.81 22.48 -4.28
CA ASN A 691 -30.19 23.16 -3.13
C ASN A 691 -28.74 23.59 -3.41
N ILE A 692 -28.51 24.27 -4.53
CA ILE A 692 -27.19 24.81 -4.88
C ILE A 692 -27.18 26.32 -4.69
N GLN A 693 -26.07 26.88 -4.23
CA GLN A 693 -25.92 28.34 -4.10
C GLN A 693 -25.79 29.01 -5.48
N PHE A 694 -25.02 28.40 -6.38
CA PHE A 694 -24.89 28.79 -7.78
C PHE A 694 -25.13 27.56 -8.65
N ASP A 695 -26.32 27.43 -9.25
CA ASP A 695 -26.60 26.31 -10.15
C ASP A 695 -25.61 26.33 -11.33
N ILE A 696 -25.55 27.48 -12.02
CA ILE A 696 -24.59 27.75 -13.11
C ILE A 696 -23.85 29.06 -12.83
N ALA A 697 -22.52 29.00 -12.74
CA ALA A 697 -21.65 30.17 -12.63
C ALA A 697 -20.71 30.26 -13.84
N VAL A 698 -20.64 31.43 -14.46
CA VAL A 698 -19.79 31.72 -15.63
C VAL A 698 -18.81 32.84 -15.28
N THR A 699 -17.53 32.51 -15.13
CA THR A 699 -16.48 33.45 -14.70
C THR A 699 -15.40 33.56 -15.77
N ALA A 700 -14.65 34.67 -15.78
CA ALA A 700 -13.50 34.82 -16.66
C ALA A 700 -12.50 35.83 -16.11
N ASP A 701 -11.21 35.55 -16.30
CA ASP A 701 -10.14 36.50 -15.99
C ASP A 701 -10.16 37.70 -16.96
N GLU A 702 -10.54 37.46 -18.22
CA GLU A 702 -10.71 38.47 -19.27
C GLU A 702 -12.19 38.52 -19.74
N PRO A 703 -13.11 39.11 -18.96
CA PRO A 703 -14.56 39.05 -19.19
C PRO A 703 -15.03 39.77 -20.46
N GLU A 704 -14.22 40.66 -21.02
CA GLU A 704 -14.52 41.44 -22.22
C GLU A 704 -14.28 40.71 -23.55
N LEU A 705 -13.55 39.59 -23.54
CA LEU A 705 -13.25 38.85 -24.76
C LEU A 705 -14.50 38.13 -25.28
N ARG A 706 -14.69 38.11 -26.60
CA ARG A 706 -15.83 37.42 -27.25
C ARG A 706 -15.84 35.91 -27.03
N THR A 707 -14.66 35.35 -26.77
CA THR A 707 -14.45 33.93 -26.46
C THR A 707 -14.77 33.59 -25.00
N SER A 708 -14.91 34.59 -24.10
CA SER A 708 -15.15 34.36 -22.68
C SER A 708 -16.62 34.02 -22.39
N GLY A 709 -16.83 32.99 -21.57
CA GLY A 709 -18.15 32.48 -21.19
C GLY A 709 -18.55 31.22 -21.96
N ILE A 710 -19.86 30.95 -21.99
CA ILE A 710 -20.46 29.76 -22.62
C ILE A 710 -21.18 30.12 -23.92
N LYS A 711 -21.66 29.12 -24.68
CA LYS A 711 -22.40 29.32 -25.93
C LYS A 711 -23.52 30.33 -25.74
N GLY A 712 -23.66 31.27 -26.67
CA GLY A 712 -24.57 32.40 -26.52
C GLY A 712 -26.04 32.02 -26.46
N ASN A 713 -26.44 30.93 -27.10
CA ASN A 713 -27.76 30.34 -26.95
C ASN A 713 -27.64 29.05 -26.13
N GLN A 714 -28.37 28.98 -25.02
CA GLN A 714 -28.56 27.77 -24.23
C GLN A 714 -29.95 27.23 -24.57
N GLY A 715 -30.01 26.17 -25.38
CA GLY A 715 -31.23 25.75 -26.05
C GLY A 715 -31.65 26.67 -27.20
N SER A 716 -32.81 26.40 -27.81
CA SER A 716 -33.37 27.16 -28.94
C SER A 716 -34.89 27.31 -28.90
N ASP A 717 -35.42 28.13 -29.83
CA ASP A 717 -36.85 28.39 -30.03
C ASP A 717 -37.54 27.41 -31.00
N GLY A 718 -36.88 26.29 -31.32
CA GLY A 718 -37.38 25.29 -32.25
C GLY A 718 -38.60 24.50 -31.76
N ASP A 719 -39.16 23.67 -32.64
CA ASP A 719 -40.41 22.95 -32.43
C ASP A 719 -40.21 21.53 -31.85
N ASN A 720 -38.97 21.03 -31.76
CA ASN A 720 -38.70 19.72 -31.16
C ASN A 720 -38.72 19.81 -29.63
N LEU A 721 -39.26 18.80 -28.96
CA LEU A 721 -39.32 18.76 -27.50
C LEU A 721 -37.93 18.88 -26.83
N THR A 722 -36.86 18.52 -27.54
CA THR A 722 -35.47 18.62 -27.08
C THR A 722 -34.82 19.97 -27.39
N ASP A 723 -35.46 20.90 -28.09
CA ASP A 723 -34.84 22.16 -28.53
C ASP A 723 -34.51 23.12 -27.37
N PRO A 724 -35.41 23.38 -26.40
CA PRO A 724 -35.10 24.22 -25.24
C PRO A 724 -34.11 23.52 -24.29
N ALA A 725 -33.50 24.30 -23.39
CA ALA A 725 -32.39 23.84 -22.56
C ALA A 725 -32.79 22.75 -21.54
N GLY A 726 -34.01 22.78 -21.02
CA GLY A 726 -34.54 21.70 -20.17
C GLY A 726 -33.81 21.46 -18.84
N ASN A 727 -32.98 22.41 -18.35
CA ASN A 727 -32.42 22.31 -17.00
C ASN A 727 -33.53 22.57 -15.96
N ILE A 728 -33.48 21.87 -14.84
CA ILE A 728 -34.33 22.07 -13.68
C ILE A 728 -33.49 22.76 -12.61
N PHE A 729 -33.87 23.97 -12.22
CA PHE A 729 -33.12 24.83 -11.28
C PHE A 729 -33.53 24.60 -9.83
N SER A 730 -32.64 24.97 -8.91
CA SER A 730 -32.89 24.95 -7.47
C SER A 730 -34.06 25.88 -7.13
N PRO A 731 -35.02 25.46 -6.28
CA PRO A 731 -36.14 26.32 -5.93
C PRO A 731 -35.64 27.56 -5.18
N TYR A 732 -36.20 28.73 -5.50
CA TYR A 732 -35.87 29.98 -4.82
C TYR A 732 -36.15 29.87 -3.31
N ILE A 733 -35.10 30.02 -2.48
CA ILE A 733 -35.23 30.07 -1.03
C ILE A 733 -35.04 31.53 -0.58
N GLU A 734 -36.09 32.15 -0.03
CA GLU A 734 -35.99 33.46 0.64
C GLU A 734 -35.13 33.31 1.92
N VAL A 735 -33.80 33.38 1.80
CA VAL A 735 -32.90 33.41 2.96
C VAL A 735 -32.27 34.80 3.08
N PRO A 736 -32.28 35.45 4.26
CA PRO A 736 -31.87 36.85 4.40
C PRO A 736 -30.37 37.15 4.20
N ILE A 737 -29.52 36.17 3.89
CA ILE A 737 -28.05 36.31 4.02
C ILE A 737 -27.19 35.69 2.90
N ALA A 738 -27.76 35.12 1.83
CA ALA A 738 -26.96 34.61 0.71
C ALA A 738 -27.73 34.74 -0.63
N GLU A 739 -27.13 35.41 -1.62
CA GLU A 739 -27.66 35.53 -2.98
C GLU A 739 -27.52 34.18 -3.69
N ALA A 740 -28.59 33.38 -3.76
CA ALA A 740 -28.62 32.18 -4.58
C ALA A 740 -28.90 32.54 -6.05
N TRP A 741 -28.18 31.93 -6.98
CA TRP A 741 -28.24 32.25 -8.41
C TRP A 741 -28.46 31.00 -9.25
N ASP A 742 -29.42 31.07 -10.17
CA ASP A 742 -29.68 30.02 -11.15
C ASP A 742 -28.66 30.12 -12.29
N ILE A 743 -28.44 31.36 -12.78
CA ILE A 743 -27.42 31.66 -13.79
C ILE A 743 -26.71 32.95 -13.44
N TYR A 744 -25.49 32.82 -12.94
CA TYR A 744 -24.57 33.91 -12.67
C TYR A 744 -23.51 34.00 -13.77
N THR A 745 -23.25 35.22 -14.27
CA THR A 745 -22.14 35.50 -15.19
C THR A 745 -21.42 36.79 -14.84
N GLU A 746 -20.08 36.76 -14.88
CA GLU A 746 -19.19 37.92 -14.80
C GLU A 746 -18.73 38.41 -16.18
N THR A 747 -18.99 37.62 -17.24
CA THR A 747 -18.58 37.93 -18.61
C THR A 747 -19.49 38.99 -19.25
N TYR A 748 -18.96 39.76 -20.21
CA TYR A 748 -19.73 40.81 -20.90
C TYR A 748 -20.56 40.28 -22.08
N ASN A 749 -20.41 38.99 -22.42
CA ASN A 749 -21.17 38.37 -23.50
C ASN A 749 -22.56 37.96 -23.01
N THR A 750 -23.57 38.15 -23.85
CA THR A 750 -24.96 37.80 -23.49
C THR A 750 -25.21 36.30 -23.59
N ILE A 751 -26.01 35.77 -22.67
CA ILE A 751 -26.54 34.41 -22.67
C ILE A 751 -28.05 34.49 -22.92
N ASN A 752 -28.52 33.88 -24.00
CA ASN A 752 -29.94 33.69 -24.30
C ASN A 752 -30.34 32.29 -23.82
N TYR A 753 -31.17 32.22 -22.79
CA TYR A 753 -31.63 30.96 -22.20
C TYR A 753 -33.06 30.65 -22.65
N TRP A 754 -33.25 29.52 -23.34
CA TRP A 754 -34.55 29.07 -23.81
C TRP A 754 -35.09 27.94 -22.92
N TYR A 755 -36.21 28.17 -22.25
CA TYR A 755 -36.88 27.16 -21.42
C TYR A 755 -38.23 26.75 -22.01
N HIS A 756 -38.73 25.56 -21.69
CA HIS A 756 -40.09 25.14 -22.08
C HIS A 756 -41.13 26.00 -21.37
N ALA A 757 -41.94 26.79 -22.07
CA ALA A 757 -42.92 27.67 -21.42
C ALA A 757 -43.99 26.89 -20.63
N SER A 758 -44.33 25.69 -21.08
CA SER A 758 -45.24 24.76 -20.38
C SER A 758 -44.47 23.80 -19.47
N GLN A 759 -44.02 24.29 -18.31
CA GLN A 759 -43.06 23.62 -17.41
C GLN A 759 -43.64 22.49 -16.53
N GLY A 760 -44.96 22.47 -16.31
CA GLY A 760 -45.59 21.49 -15.41
C GLY A 760 -45.26 21.75 -13.94
N ILE A 761 -44.69 20.75 -13.24
CA ILE A 761 -44.26 20.84 -11.84
C ILE A 761 -42.78 21.21 -11.67
N TYR A 762 -42.05 21.32 -12.78
CA TYR A 762 -40.61 21.55 -12.79
C TYR A 762 -40.31 23.04 -12.83
N ASP A 763 -39.18 23.42 -12.23
CA ASP A 763 -38.67 24.79 -12.25
C ASP A 763 -37.63 24.94 -13.37
N LEU A 764 -38.11 25.22 -14.60
CA LEU A 764 -37.26 25.29 -15.81
C LEU A 764 -36.86 26.72 -16.17
N LYS A 765 -37.57 27.70 -15.63
CA LYS A 765 -37.29 29.12 -15.86
C LYS A 765 -36.32 29.59 -14.78
N PRO A 766 -35.10 30.03 -15.13
CA PRO A 766 -34.22 30.63 -14.15
C PRO A 766 -34.81 31.96 -13.70
N ASP A 767 -35.06 32.08 -12.39
CA ASP A 767 -35.65 33.22 -11.72
C ASP A 767 -34.59 34.20 -11.19
N SER A 768 -33.41 33.68 -10.77
CA SER A 768 -32.28 34.47 -10.28
C SER A 768 -31.13 34.47 -11.28
N VAL A 769 -31.02 35.54 -12.08
CA VAL A 769 -30.00 35.64 -13.16
C VAL A 769 -29.29 36.99 -13.19
N THR A 770 -28.03 37.03 -13.64
CA THR A 770 -27.30 38.30 -13.82
C THR A 770 -28.08 39.24 -14.76
N PRO A 771 -28.54 40.41 -14.29
CA PRO A 771 -29.40 41.29 -15.07
C PRO A 771 -28.75 41.77 -16.36
N PHE A 772 -29.55 41.90 -17.43
CA PHE A 772 -29.18 42.37 -18.77
C PHE A 772 -28.23 41.47 -19.57
N LEU A 773 -27.39 40.66 -18.90
CA LEU A 773 -26.47 39.72 -19.53
C LEU A 773 -27.13 38.37 -19.82
N VAL A 774 -27.98 37.90 -18.91
CA VAL A 774 -28.80 36.70 -19.13
C VAL A 774 -30.20 37.12 -19.57
N LYS A 775 -30.61 36.68 -20.77
CA LYS A 775 -31.93 36.93 -21.36
C LYS A 775 -32.71 35.62 -21.40
N VAL A 776 -33.83 35.59 -20.70
CA VAL A 776 -34.63 34.38 -20.50
C VAL A 776 -35.86 34.40 -21.41
N TYR A 777 -36.04 33.34 -22.21
CA TYR A 777 -37.11 33.24 -23.21
C TYR A 777 -37.89 31.93 -23.03
N GLY A 778 -39.23 32.03 -23.04
CA GLY A 778 -40.10 30.86 -23.05
C GLY A 778 -40.33 30.36 -24.47
N ASN A 779 -40.07 29.09 -24.72
CA ASN A 779 -40.45 28.38 -25.93
C ASN A 779 -41.89 27.86 -25.77
N TYR A 780 -42.80 28.35 -26.61
CA TYR A 780 -44.22 27.97 -26.60
C TYR A 780 -44.58 26.93 -27.67
N SER A 781 -43.62 26.55 -28.52
CA SER A 781 -43.83 25.65 -29.67
C SER A 781 -43.80 24.17 -29.29
N THR A 782 -43.06 23.81 -28.23
CA THR A 782 -42.67 22.42 -27.90
C THR A 782 -43.68 21.62 -27.08
N GLY A 783 -44.84 22.19 -26.73
CA GLY A 783 -45.83 21.52 -25.87
C GLY A 783 -45.38 21.41 -24.40
N SER A 784 -45.95 20.48 -23.63
CA SER A 784 -45.63 20.31 -22.20
C SER A 784 -44.32 19.56 -21.98
N TYR A 785 -43.49 20.07 -21.06
CA TYR A 785 -42.24 19.41 -20.68
C TYR A 785 -42.49 18.04 -20.03
N ILE A 786 -41.79 17.03 -20.53
CA ILE A 786 -41.71 15.68 -19.96
C ILE A 786 -40.23 15.29 -20.01
N LYS A 787 -39.61 15.08 -18.85
CA LYS A 787 -38.16 14.84 -18.71
C LYS A 787 -37.64 13.81 -19.72
N ASP A 788 -38.19 12.59 -19.72
CA ASP A 788 -37.73 11.50 -20.60
C ASP A 788 -37.80 11.85 -22.10
N GLY A 789 -38.73 12.71 -22.52
CA GLY A 789 -38.91 13.11 -23.91
C GLY A 789 -38.13 14.38 -24.30
N ALA A 790 -37.98 15.32 -23.38
CA ALA A 790 -37.24 16.57 -23.59
C ALA A 790 -35.74 16.39 -23.38
N CYS A 791 -35.35 15.42 -22.57
CA CYS A 791 -33.99 15.14 -22.14
C CYS A 791 -33.64 13.65 -22.26
N PRO A 792 -33.79 13.03 -23.46
CA PRO A 792 -33.37 11.65 -23.67
C PRO A 792 -31.84 11.54 -23.61
N SER A 793 -31.30 10.39 -23.21
CA SER A 793 -29.86 10.16 -23.20
C SER A 793 -29.24 10.40 -24.58
N ASN A 794 -28.07 11.04 -24.63
CA ASN A 794 -27.39 11.54 -25.82
C ASN A 794 -25.99 10.94 -26.01
N PHE A 795 -25.49 10.16 -25.07
CA PHE A 795 -24.14 9.57 -25.13
C PHE A 795 -23.91 8.58 -26.30
N THR A 796 -24.95 8.06 -26.96
CA THR A 796 -24.82 7.22 -28.17
C THR A 796 -24.74 8.00 -29.48
N GLY A 797 -25.05 9.31 -29.46
CA GLY A 797 -25.12 10.18 -30.64
C GLY A 797 -24.28 11.45 -30.55
N GLY A 798 -23.76 11.79 -29.37
CA GLY A 798 -22.92 12.95 -29.13
C GLY A 798 -21.43 12.65 -29.33
N GLY A 799 -20.91 12.84 -30.55
CA GLY A 799 -19.51 13.20 -30.84
C GLY A 799 -18.34 12.30 -30.41
N GLY A 800 -18.52 11.32 -29.52
CA GLY A 800 -17.46 10.45 -29.00
C GLY A 800 -17.48 9.06 -29.62
N ILE A 801 -16.35 8.65 -30.19
CA ILE A 801 -16.18 7.35 -30.89
C ILE A 801 -15.99 6.18 -29.89
N GLY A 802 -15.78 6.47 -28.60
CA GLY A 802 -15.37 5.47 -27.58
C GLY A 802 -16.40 4.37 -27.26
N LEU A 803 -17.70 4.64 -27.39
CA LEU A 803 -18.73 3.61 -27.13
C LEU A 803 -18.76 2.50 -28.20
N LEU A 804 -18.43 2.83 -29.46
CA LEU A 804 -18.30 1.83 -30.52
C LEU A 804 -17.11 0.91 -30.26
N GLN A 805 -16.00 1.42 -29.72
CA GLN A 805 -14.84 0.61 -29.35
C GLN A 805 -15.14 -0.31 -28.16
N ASP A 806 -15.89 0.14 -27.14
CA ASP A 806 -16.26 -0.72 -25.99
C ASP A 806 -17.23 -1.84 -26.38
N MET A 807 -18.22 -1.55 -27.25
CA MET A 807 -19.11 -2.57 -27.80
C MET A 807 -18.36 -3.58 -28.68
N VAL A 808 -17.34 -3.14 -29.41
CA VAL A 808 -16.44 -4.02 -30.18
C VAL A 808 -15.59 -4.84 -29.23
N ALA A 809 -15.00 -4.24 -28.20
CA ALA A 809 -14.15 -4.89 -27.20
C ALA A 809 -14.88 -5.95 -26.34
N GLU A 810 -16.15 -5.71 -25.99
CA GLU A 810 -17.01 -6.68 -25.31
C GLU A 810 -17.38 -7.84 -26.25
N ASN A 811 -17.67 -7.54 -27.52
CA ASN A 811 -17.93 -8.56 -28.53
C ASN A 811 -16.67 -9.36 -28.90
N ASP A 812 -15.49 -8.74 -28.88
CA ASP A 812 -14.19 -9.39 -29.09
C ASP A 812 -13.82 -10.28 -27.92
N PHE A 813 -14.08 -9.86 -26.67
CA PHE A 813 -13.89 -10.75 -25.50
C PHE A 813 -14.83 -11.95 -25.55
N LYS A 814 -16.09 -11.75 -25.96
CA LYS A 814 -17.03 -12.84 -26.22
C LYS A 814 -16.54 -13.72 -27.38
N ALA A 815 -15.97 -13.13 -28.42
CA ALA A 815 -15.40 -13.88 -29.55
C ALA A 815 -14.18 -14.71 -29.15
N ASP A 816 -13.26 -14.17 -28.35
CA ASP A 816 -12.07 -14.87 -27.84
C ASP A 816 -12.44 -15.99 -26.87
N SER A 817 -13.38 -15.75 -25.96
CA SER A 817 -13.91 -16.78 -25.06
C SER A 817 -14.61 -17.90 -25.82
N VAL A 818 -15.39 -17.55 -26.86
CA VAL A 818 -16.05 -18.53 -27.73
C VAL A 818 -15.03 -19.27 -28.60
N SER A 819 -13.97 -18.60 -29.06
CA SER A 819 -12.87 -19.17 -29.85
C SER A 819 -12.05 -20.18 -29.05
N GLY A 820 -11.70 -19.86 -27.79
CA GLY A 820 -11.02 -20.78 -26.89
C GLY A 820 -11.88 -21.99 -26.50
N LEU A 821 -13.18 -21.78 -26.24
CA LEU A 821 -14.12 -22.86 -26.00
C LEU A 821 -14.30 -23.73 -27.25
N LEU A 822 -14.39 -23.12 -28.43
CA LEU A 822 -14.49 -23.83 -29.71
C LEU A 822 -13.23 -24.66 -29.95
N SER A 823 -12.04 -24.16 -29.63
CA SER A 823 -10.78 -24.90 -29.77
C SER A 823 -10.70 -26.13 -28.86
N LEU A 824 -11.31 -26.08 -27.68
CA LEU A 824 -11.43 -27.25 -26.78
C LEU A 824 -12.50 -28.26 -27.24
N LEU A 825 -13.50 -27.79 -28.00
CA LEU A 825 -14.58 -28.65 -28.50
C LEU A 825 -14.23 -29.30 -29.84
N VAL A 826 -13.49 -28.60 -30.70
CA VAL A 826 -13.07 -29.11 -32.01
C VAL A 826 -12.22 -30.35 -31.83
N ASP A 827 -12.68 -31.46 -32.41
CA ASP A 827 -12.06 -32.80 -32.33
C ASP A 827 -11.77 -33.29 -30.89
N GLY A 828 -12.52 -32.80 -29.90
CA GLY A 828 -12.28 -33.11 -28.49
C GLY A 828 -11.02 -32.46 -27.90
N GLY A 829 -10.53 -31.39 -28.52
CA GLY A 829 -9.35 -30.63 -28.07
C GLY A 829 -8.02 -31.17 -28.59
N ASP A 830 -8.04 -32.22 -29.43
CA ASP A 830 -6.86 -32.83 -30.02
C ASP A 830 -7.15 -33.37 -31.44
N THR A 831 -7.04 -32.48 -32.43
CA THR A 831 -7.23 -32.80 -33.85
C THR A 831 -6.20 -33.82 -34.36
N GLU A 832 -4.93 -33.70 -33.94
CA GLU A 832 -3.84 -34.56 -34.43
C GLU A 832 -3.95 -35.97 -33.86
N GLY A 833 -4.24 -36.09 -32.56
CA GLY A 833 -4.51 -37.36 -31.89
C GLY A 833 -5.75 -38.05 -32.48
N THR A 834 -6.85 -37.32 -32.65
CA THR A 834 -8.09 -37.88 -33.21
C THR A 834 -7.90 -38.35 -34.66
N ASN A 835 -7.19 -37.60 -35.50
CA ASN A 835 -6.86 -38.04 -36.85
C ASN A 835 -5.91 -39.26 -36.86
N THR A 836 -4.97 -39.32 -35.93
CA THR A 836 -4.09 -40.48 -35.75
C THR A 836 -4.87 -41.72 -35.36
N ASP A 837 -5.81 -41.61 -34.43
CA ASP A 837 -6.66 -42.72 -33.99
C ASP A 837 -7.52 -43.26 -35.14
N ILE A 838 -8.04 -42.39 -36.03
CA ILE A 838 -8.75 -42.82 -37.24
C ILE A 838 -7.82 -43.55 -38.20
N THR A 839 -6.68 -42.95 -38.52
CA THR A 839 -5.78 -43.43 -39.58
C THR A 839 -5.03 -44.71 -39.19
N THR A 840 -4.91 -44.99 -37.88
CA THR A 840 -4.23 -46.17 -37.34
C THR A 840 -5.18 -47.26 -36.82
N ALA A 841 -6.49 -47.03 -36.84
CA ALA A 841 -7.49 -47.97 -36.33
C ALA A 841 -7.49 -49.33 -37.06
N MET A 842 -7.52 -50.41 -36.28
CA MET A 842 -7.70 -51.78 -36.80
C MET A 842 -9.19 -52.16 -36.93
N PRO A 843 -9.56 -53.18 -37.73
CA PRO A 843 -10.96 -53.52 -38.02
C PRO A 843 -11.82 -53.88 -36.79
N ASP A 844 -11.22 -54.37 -35.71
CA ASP A 844 -11.89 -54.67 -34.45
C ASP A 844 -12.12 -53.43 -33.57
N GLN A 845 -11.43 -52.32 -33.84
CA GLN A 845 -11.53 -51.04 -33.12
C GLN A 845 -12.46 -50.02 -33.82
N THR A 846 -12.96 -50.34 -35.02
CA THR A 846 -13.76 -49.41 -35.84
C THR A 846 -15.05 -48.94 -35.15
N MET A 847 -15.66 -49.78 -34.31
CA MET A 847 -16.87 -49.41 -33.57
C MET A 847 -16.58 -48.45 -32.41
N ASP A 848 -15.38 -48.53 -31.82
CA ASP A 848 -14.96 -47.67 -30.72
C ASP A 848 -14.56 -46.29 -31.24
N VAL A 849 -13.80 -46.22 -32.34
CA VAL A 849 -13.48 -44.95 -33.03
C VAL A 849 -14.75 -44.26 -33.52
N ARG A 850 -15.71 -45.01 -34.06
CA ARG A 850 -17.02 -44.46 -34.44
C ARG A 850 -17.79 -43.89 -33.24
N ALA A 851 -17.76 -44.56 -32.10
CA ALA A 851 -18.43 -44.08 -30.89
C ALA A 851 -17.76 -42.81 -30.34
N ASP A 852 -16.43 -42.74 -30.39
CA ASP A 852 -15.64 -41.57 -30.01
C ASP A 852 -15.93 -40.35 -30.90
N LEU A 853 -15.94 -40.54 -32.23
CA LEU A 853 -16.29 -39.47 -33.18
C LEU A 853 -17.74 -38.99 -33.04
N LEU A 854 -18.67 -39.90 -32.74
CA LEU A 854 -20.06 -39.52 -32.42
C LEU A 854 -20.15 -38.74 -31.11
N GLY A 855 -19.25 -38.99 -30.15
CA GLY A 855 -19.14 -38.23 -28.90
C GLY A 855 -18.56 -36.83 -29.09
N LYS A 856 -17.68 -36.65 -30.08
CA LYS A 856 -17.07 -35.36 -30.47
C LYS A 856 -17.93 -34.53 -31.44
N SER A 857 -18.99 -35.12 -32.01
CA SER A 857 -19.97 -34.45 -32.88
C SER A 857 -20.84 -33.45 -32.09
N PRO A 858 -21.20 -32.27 -32.63
CA PRO A 858 -21.04 -31.81 -34.02
C PRO A 858 -19.70 -31.12 -34.33
N TYR A 859 -18.74 -31.11 -33.41
CA TYR A 859 -17.53 -30.29 -33.49
C TYR A 859 -16.35 -31.00 -34.18
N LEU A 860 -16.61 -31.87 -35.15
CA LEU A 860 -15.54 -32.51 -35.92
C LEU A 860 -15.03 -31.56 -37.00
N SER A 861 -13.71 -31.40 -37.10
CA SER A 861 -13.07 -30.59 -38.12
C SER A 861 -13.06 -31.29 -39.48
N ASP A 862 -12.86 -30.50 -40.55
CA ASP A 862 -12.66 -31.03 -41.92
C ASP A 862 -11.42 -31.93 -42.05
N THR A 863 -10.52 -31.93 -41.06
CA THR A 863 -9.33 -32.80 -41.05
C THR A 863 -9.67 -34.20 -40.51
N VAL A 864 -10.66 -34.29 -39.63
CA VAL A 864 -11.10 -35.54 -38.97
C VAL A 864 -12.30 -36.18 -39.69
N MET A 865 -13.11 -35.39 -40.43
CA MET A 865 -14.16 -35.89 -41.34
C MET A 865 -13.60 -36.37 -42.67
#